data_AF-A0A6I3J9M2-F1
#
_entry.id   AF-A0A6I3J9M2-F1
#
_cell.length_a   1.000
_cell.length_b   1.000
_cell.length_c   1.000
_cell.angle_alpha   90.00
_cell.angle_beta   90.00
_cell.angle_gamma   90.00
#
_symmetry.space_group_name_H-M   'P 1'
#
loop_
_entity.id
_entity.type
_entity.pdbx_description
1 polymer ?
#
loop_
_entity_poly.entity_id
_entity_poly.type
_entity_poly.pdbx_seq_one_letter_code
_entity_poly.pdbx_strand_id
1 'polypeptide(L)'
;MSAPAAASEGILGPFRSLLTAQVVGAGLGFLFWVLVARLVPAHEVGVAAAAISTQTLLGLVTSLGLGTLLVAELPVHPPARQRRLVQRSLLAVVLAGLVLGATVAAAAGLLGPNLAEALGHPAGALVFVAGVAAAGCALVLDEATLGLRRSSLQVWRNLLASSLRFPLAAALLLAGTRDALVLQLCWVLPLVVSLLVAASRLRLPRPAAGAGGPALGADVATYARPALRHHGLNLAVASGTAMVPVVAGVVLTSVANAELAVAWMLATFAFLPPYLLAVALFAHGANTTTEELRGEMRTTLPAALLLSLALCLGAWALGRPVLAVFGGEYAAGSYPVLALLVPAGLWMVLKDHLVTLWRVQRRHGLATRLAGAGVLLELTGATLGGVLGGAVGLCAGWLAAMVVEAVLARRWLREAFGGLAWRLPLPLPPWLAERAERAEAGQARWPVLVAAAVVVAAVAAAVVATGGTGGSSSGPGSSQPSTPAASDCDPAASSDPVLDLGVQAATGDRAAPLLPVRTVRRLVDLAAEAGADVVSTSVSWRTVQPRRGARPDWAALDRVLAAAQRRGLDVRVQVVDTPDWAHDPGTPGGRWRAPLSDAELDRWAGWVTRLVEHLAGRATYLEVWTEPNSTEFWSTGPDPAAFARLLEVTAEAVDRARGGAGLRLVSGGLAGNDVGYLERLLDELGTDAGADLPVDLVGVHPYSPGAPDVRAPERVFEREPFGTYDENFLGFERLHDLLVERGLDVPLYLGEFGYPTTDYRGFTGVPDEQRAAYAVAALDVVGCMPYVAALSWYYLHPTPWNPATWTLLDEQLKPSATWAALRDRAGGRREGAAR
;
A
#
# COMPACT_ATOMS: atom_id res chain seq x y z
N MET A 1 13.29 -30.67 -58.09
CA MET A 1 12.55 -29.44 -57.75
C MET A 1 11.63 -29.76 -56.58
N SER A 2 12.13 -29.55 -55.36
CA SER A 2 11.42 -29.81 -54.11
C SER A 2 10.94 -28.46 -53.54
N ALA A 3 9.63 -28.27 -53.47
CA ALA A 3 9.01 -27.15 -52.79
C ALA A 3 9.22 -27.27 -51.27
N PRO A 4 9.53 -26.18 -50.54
CA PRO A 4 9.87 -26.26 -49.13
C PRO A 4 8.62 -26.46 -48.24
N ALA A 5 8.81 -27.27 -47.21
CA ALA A 5 7.85 -27.62 -46.16
C ALA A 5 7.51 -26.42 -45.25
N ALA A 6 6.65 -25.50 -45.71
CA ALA A 6 6.25 -24.30 -44.96
C ALA A 6 4.75 -24.26 -44.59
N ALA A 7 4.09 -25.41 -44.42
CA ALA A 7 2.63 -25.49 -44.22
C ALA A 7 2.18 -26.22 -42.93
N SER A 8 3.04 -26.40 -41.91
CA SER A 8 2.67 -27.20 -40.72
C SER A 8 2.98 -26.61 -39.34
N GLU A 9 3.42 -25.36 -39.23
CA GLU A 9 3.48 -24.71 -37.91
C GLU A 9 2.13 -24.06 -37.60
N GLY A 10 1.24 -24.79 -36.92
CA GLY A 10 0.00 -24.23 -36.38
C GLY A 10 0.25 -23.11 -35.36
N ILE A 11 -0.84 -22.52 -34.83
CA ILE A 11 -0.86 -21.38 -33.87
C ILE A 11 0.13 -21.53 -32.68
N LEU A 12 0.49 -22.77 -32.32
CA LEU A 12 1.42 -23.11 -31.23
C LEU A 12 2.87 -22.66 -31.44
N GLY A 13 3.38 -22.57 -32.68
CA GLY A 13 4.76 -22.17 -32.95
C GLY A 13 5.04 -20.71 -32.54
N PRO A 14 4.32 -19.73 -33.14
CA PRO A 14 4.41 -18.32 -32.75
C PRO A 14 4.08 -18.07 -31.28
N PHE A 15 3.09 -18.78 -30.73
CA PHE A 15 2.73 -18.70 -29.32
C PHE A 15 3.90 -19.07 -28.39
N ARG A 16 4.58 -20.20 -28.64
CA ARG A 16 5.72 -20.64 -27.82
C ARG A 16 6.87 -19.63 -27.84
N SER A 17 7.22 -19.13 -29.02
CA SER A 17 8.32 -18.16 -29.15
C SER A 17 8.03 -16.84 -28.40
N LEU A 18 6.81 -16.31 -28.53
CA LEU A 18 6.38 -15.11 -27.81
C LEU A 18 6.31 -15.35 -26.30
N LEU A 19 5.77 -16.49 -25.89
CA LEU A 19 5.65 -16.86 -24.48
C LEU A 19 7.02 -16.96 -23.81
N THR A 20 7.98 -17.65 -24.42
CA THR A 20 9.33 -17.80 -23.86
C THR A 20 10.00 -16.44 -23.67
N ALA A 21 9.94 -15.55 -24.66
CA ALA A 21 10.54 -14.22 -24.56
C ALA A 21 9.92 -13.37 -23.43
N GLN A 22 8.59 -13.41 -23.29
CA GLN A 22 7.88 -12.63 -22.27
C GLN A 22 8.05 -13.20 -20.86
N VAL A 23 8.07 -14.53 -20.71
CA VAL A 23 8.30 -15.18 -19.41
C VAL A 23 9.69 -14.88 -18.87
N VAL A 24 10.73 -14.91 -19.72
CA VAL A 24 12.09 -14.52 -19.32
C VAL A 24 12.12 -13.06 -18.87
N GLY A 25 11.47 -12.17 -19.61
CA GLY A 25 11.35 -10.76 -19.22
C GLY A 25 10.62 -10.55 -17.89
N ALA A 26 9.53 -11.27 -17.66
CA ALA A 26 8.75 -11.22 -16.43
C ALA A 26 9.53 -11.76 -15.22
N GLY A 27 10.28 -12.85 -15.38
CA GLY A 27 11.14 -13.40 -14.33
C GLY A 27 12.24 -12.43 -13.89
N LEU A 28 12.87 -11.73 -14.83
CA LEU A 28 13.85 -10.68 -14.52
C LEU A 28 13.20 -9.48 -13.80
N GLY A 29 11.99 -9.10 -14.22
CA GLY A 29 11.19 -8.08 -13.54
C GLY A 29 10.83 -8.48 -12.11
N PHE A 30 10.44 -9.74 -11.90
CA PHE A 30 10.12 -10.30 -10.59
C PHE A 30 11.32 -10.19 -9.64
N LEU A 31 12.52 -10.58 -10.08
CA LEU A 31 13.74 -10.48 -9.26
C LEU A 31 14.07 -9.04 -8.86
N PHE A 32 13.89 -8.09 -9.79
CA PHE A 32 14.03 -6.67 -9.49
C PHE A 32 13.04 -6.22 -8.41
N TRP A 33 11.76 -6.57 -8.54
CA TRP A 33 10.74 -6.16 -7.58
C TRP A 33 10.89 -6.83 -6.21
N VAL A 34 11.36 -8.08 -6.14
CA VAL A 34 11.72 -8.73 -4.86
C VAL A 34 12.83 -7.96 -4.16
N LEU A 35 13.89 -7.58 -4.88
CA LEU A 35 14.99 -6.81 -4.32
C LEU A 35 14.49 -5.46 -3.78
N VAL A 36 13.69 -4.75 -4.57
CA VAL A 36 13.11 -3.45 -4.19
C VAL A 36 12.21 -3.58 -2.97
N ALA A 37 11.26 -4.52 -2.97
CA ALA A 37 10.31 -4.70 -1.86
C ALA A 37 10.99 -5.06 -0.53
N ARG A 38 12.13 -5.75 -0.57
CA ARG A 38 12.88 -6.15 0.63
C ARG A 38 13.80 -5.05 1.18
N LEU A 39 14.26 -4.14 0.34
CA LEU A 39 15.32 -3.20 0.67
C LEU A 39 14.88 -1.73 0.67
N VAL A 40 13.72 -1.43 0.11
CA VAL A 40 13.18 -0.08 -0.05
C VAL A 40 11.87 0.03 0.72
N PRO A 41 11.65 1.14 1.48
CA PRO A 41 10.39 1.36 2.18
C PRO A 41 9.20 1.32 1.22
N ALA A 42 8.08 0.70 1.65
CA ALA A 42 6.87 0.58 0.83
C ALA A 42 6.33 1.95 0.37
N HIS A 43 6.52 2.99 1.18
CA HIS A 43 6.19 4.36 0.80
C HIS A 43 6.86 4.80 -0.52
N GLU A 44 8.19 4.67 -0.60
CA GLU A 44 8.98 5.06 -1.77
C GLU A 44 8.66 4.19 -3.00
N VAL A 45 8.37 2.91 -2.77
CA VAL A 45 7.90 1.98 -3.81
C VAL A 45 6.58 2.47 -4.41
N GLY A 46 5.64 2.92 -3.56
CA GLY A 46 4.35 3.45 -3.98
C GLY A 46 4.44 4.73 -4.78
N VAL A 47 5.24 5.68 -4.31
CA VAL A 47 5.52 6.96 -4.99
C VAL A 47 6.13 6.70 -6.37
N ALA A 48 7.14 5.81 -6.44
CA ALA A 48 7.76 5.43 -7.70
C ALA A 48 6.79 4.68 -8.63
N ALA A 49 5.97 3.78 -8.11
CA ALA A 49 4.99 3.02 -8.89
C ALA A 49 3.93 3.93 -9.53
N ALA A 50 3.49 4.98 -8.84
CA ALA A 50 2.58 5.99 -9.40
C ALA A 50 3.23 6.71 -10.60
N ALA A 51 4.48 7.15 -10.45
CA ALA A 51 5.23 7.80 -11.52
C ALA A 51 5.45 6.85 -12.71
N ILE A 52 5.91 5.62 -12.49
CA ILE A 52 6.21 4.63 -13.53
C ILE A 52 4.95 4.23 -14.31
N SER A 53 3.84 4.00 -13.61
CA SER A 53 2.56 3.67 -14.23
C SER A 53 2.06 4.82 -15.10
N THR A 54 2.16 6.05 -14.59
CA THR A 54 1.77 7.26 -15.33
C THR A 54 2.65 7.45 -16.56
N GLN A 55 3.97 7.27 -16.45
CA GLN A 55 4.89 7.33 -17.61
C GLN A 55 4.50 6.31 -18.69
N THR A 56 4.16 5.09 -18.27
CA THR A 56 3.77 4.00 -19.18
C THR A 56 2.48 4.34 -19.92
N LEU A 57 1.48 4.87 -19.22
CA LEU A 57 0.22 5.31 -19.82
C LEU A 57 0.43 6.47 -20.80
N LEU A 58 1.19 7.49 -20.40
CA LEU A 58 1.49 8.64 -21.27
C LEU A 58 2.34 8.22 -22.48
N GLY A 59 3.19 7.21 -22.35
CA GLY A 59 3.90 6.57 -23.45
C GLY A 59 2.95 5.98 -24.50
N LEU A 60 1.88 5.30 -24.06
CA LEU A 60 0.83 4.79 -24.94
C LEU A 60 0.11 5.93 -25.68
N VAL A 61 -0.24 7.02 -24.97
CA VAL A 61 -0.89 8.21 -25.54
C VAL A 61 0.02 8.91 -26.56
N THR A 62 1.31 9.03 -26.27
CA THR A 62 2.27 9.76 -27.12
C THR A 62 2.74 8.96 -28.32
N SER A 63 2.38 7.67 -28.43
CA SER A 63 2.68 6.83 -29.60
C SER A 63 1.96 7.27 -30.88
N LEU A 64 0.84 8.00 -30.77
CA LEU A 64 0.06 8.58 -31.87
C LEU A 64 -0.34 7.59 -32.99
N GLY A 65 -0.35 6.28 -32.69
CA GLY A 65 -0.64 5.22 -33.66
C GLY A 65 0.43 5.05 -34.75
N LEU A 66 1.60 5.68 -34.57
CA LEU A 66 2.67 5.70 -35.57
C LEU A 66 3.35 4.34 -35.72
N GLY A 67 3.46 3.53 -34.68
CA GLY A 67 4.09 2.22 -34.81
C GLY A 67 3.24 1.24 -35.63
N THR A 68 1.92 1.18 -35.40
CA THR A 68 0.99 0.40 -36.25
C THR A 68 1.01 0.86 -37.71
N LEU A 69 1.09 2.18 -37.94
CA LEU A 69 1.31 2.71 -39.30
C LEU A 69 2.62 2.18 -39.90
N LEU A 70 3.72 2.22 -39.15
CA LEU A 70 5.03 1.76 -39.62
C LEU A 70 5.03 0.25 -39.94
N VAL A 71 4.28 -0.58 -39.21
CA VAL A 71 4.11 -2.00 -39.53
C VAL A 71 3.53 -2.18 -40.94
N ALA A 72 2.54 -1.37 -41.32
CA ALA A 72 1.89 -1.44 -42.62
C ALA A 72 2.71 -0.81 -43.76
N GLU A 73 3.36 0.32 -43.49
CA GLU A 73 4.01 1.13 -44.53
C GLU A 73 5.48 0.76 -44.79
N LEU A 74 6.24 0.37 -43.76
CA LEU A 74 7.67 0.08 -43.96
C LEU A 74 7.97 -1.01 -45.01
N PRO A 75 7.21 -2.12 -45.10
CA PRO A 75 7.46 -3.16 -46.10
C PRO A 75 7.36 -2.70 -47.56
N VAL A 76 6.57 -1.65 -47.84
CA VAL A 76 6.29 -1.19 -49.22
C VAL A 76 7.23 -0.07 -49.69
N HIS A 77 8.04 0.49 -48.80
CA HIS A 77 8.96 1.59 -49.10
C HIS A 77 10.43 1.15 -49.21
N PRO A 78 11.25 1.82 -50.02
CA PRO A 78 12.68 1.51 -50.11
C PRO A 78 13.45 1.89 -48.83
N PRO A 79 14.64 1.31 -48.57
CA PRO A 79 15.37 1.47 -47.30
C PRO A 79 15.65 2.93 -46.87
N ALA A 80 15.96 3.82 -47.81
CA ALA A 80 16.19 5.24 -47.51
C ALA A 80 14.91 5.98 -47.07
N ARG A 81 13.74 5.53 -47.54
CA ARG A 81 12.42 6.04 -47.14
C ARG A 81 11.99 5.44 -45.81
N GLN A 82 12.23 4.15 -45.59
CA GLN A 82 12.04 3.48 -44.31
C GLN A 82 12.78 4.22 -43.18
N ARG A 83 14.06 4.56 -43.37
CA ARG A 83 14.84 5.35 -42.41
C ARG A 83 14.18 6.68 -42.07
N ARG A 84 13.74 7.43 -43.08
CA ARG A 84 13.12 8.75 -42.89
C ARG A 84 11.80 8.65 -42.13
N LEU A 85 10.96 7.66 -42.44
CA LEU A 85 9.69 7.43 -41.74
C LEU A 85 9.93 7.07 -40.27
N VAL A 86 10.82 6.12 -39.98
CA VAL A 86 11.16 5.75 -38.59
C VAL A 86 11.69 6.95 -37.80
N GLN A 87 12.62 7.73 -38.37
CA GLN A 87 13.19 8.90 -37.69
C GLN A 87 12.15 9.99 -37.42
N ARG A 88 11.28 10.30 -38.39
CA ARG A 88 10.22 11.30 -38.24
C ARG A 88 9.19 10.85 -37.20
N SER A 89 8.79 9.58 -37.22
CA SER A 89 7.88 9.03 -36.22
C SER A 89 8.46 9.07 -34.82
N LEU A 90 9.72 8.64 -34.63
CA LEU A 90 10.38 8.71 -33.32
C LEU A 90 10.52 10.15 -32.83
N LEU A 91 10.88 11.09 -33.70
CA LEU A 91 10.95 12.52 -33.34
C LEU A 91 9.59 13.07 -32.92
N ALA A 92 8.52 12.74 -33.64
CA ALA A 92 7.16 13.16 -33.29
C ALA A 92 6.75 12.63 -31.91
N VAL A 93 7.06 11.38 -31.61
CA VAL A 93 6.79 10.75 -30.31
C VAL A 93 7.62 11.39 -29.19
N VAL A 94 8.91 11.64 -29.42
CA VAL A 94 9.75 12.36 -28.43
C VAL A 94 9.15 13.72 -28.11
N LEU A 95 8.82 14.52 -29.14
CA LEU A 95 8.26 15.86 -28.93
C LEU A 95 6.91 15.80 -28.20
N ALA A 96 6.02 14.88 -28.59
CA ALA A 96 4.75 14.68 -27.90
C ALA A 96 4.95 14.25 -26.43
N GLY A 97 5.89 13.33 -26.18
CA GLY A 97 6.26 12.86 -24.84
C GLY A 97 6.85 13.95 -23.95
N LEU A 98 7.73 14.80 -24.49
CA LEU A 98 8.29 15.93 -23.77
C LEU A 98 7.21 16.94 -23.38
N VAL A 99 6.33 17.31 -24.30
CA VAL A 99 5.24 18.27 -24.05
C VAL A 99 4.25 17.71 -23.04
N LEU A 100 3.75 16.49 -23.25
CA LEU A 100 2.73 15.89 -22.38
C LEU A 100 3.32 15.56 -21.00
N GLY A 101 4.53 15.01 -20.96
CA GLY A 101 5.24 14.74 -19.72
C GLY A 101 5.48 16.00 -18.90
N ALA A 102 5.92 17.10 -19.53
CA ALA A 102 6.13 18.37 -18.84
C ALA A 102 4.82 18.98 -18.33
N THR A 103 3.74 18.85 -19.10
CA THR A 103 2.40 19.30 -18.70
C THR A 103 1.92 18.55 -17.46
N VAL A 104 2.06 17.22 -17.45
CA VAL A 104 1.67 16.38 -16.31
C VAL A 104 2.56 16.64 -15.09
N ALA A 105 3.87 16.83 -15.29
CA ALA A 105 4.78 17.18 -14.21
C ALA A 105 4.44 18.54 -13.58
N ALA A 106 4.07 19.54 -14.39
CA ALA A 106 3.61 20.83 -13.90
C ALA A 106 2.26 20.74 -13.15
N ALA A 107 1.40 19.79 -13.53
CA ALA A 107 0.11 19.55 -12.89
C ALA A 107 0.16 18.52 -11.76
N ALA A 108 1.35 18.00 -11.38
CA ALA A 108 1.48 16.85 -10.47
C ALA A 108 0.77 17.06 -9.13
N GLY A 109 0.85 18.27 -8.56
CA GLY A 109 0.16 18.64 -7.32
C GLY A 109 -1.37 18.55 -7.36
N LEU A 110 -1.97 18.65 -8.56
CA LEU A 110 -3.42 18.51 -8.76
C LEU A 110 -3.84 17.06 -9.04
N LEU A 111 -2.89 16.22 -9.45
CA LEU A 111 -3.15 14.88 -9.92
C LEU A 111 -3.07 13.83 -8.80
N GLY A 112 -2.45 14.13 -7.66
CA GLY A 112 -2.45 13.27 -6.48
C GLY A 112 -1.16 13.33 -5.68
N PRO A 113 -1.17 12.94 -4.40
CA PRO A 113 -0.04 13.10 -3.49
C PRO A 113 1.19 12.31 -3.93
N ASN A 114 1.02 11.06 -4.39
CA ASN A 114 2.13 10.23 -4.85
C ASN A 114 2.87 10.86 -6.05
N LEU A 115 2.13 11.43 -7.01
CA LEU A 115 2.74 12.05 -8.19
C LEU A 115 3.35 13.41 -7.85
N ALA A 116 2.71 14.17 -6.98
CA ALA A 116 3.24 15.43 -6.46
C ALA A 116 4.59 15.21 -5.75
N GLU A 117 4.70 14.16 -4.94
CA GLU A 117 5.93 13.80 -4.24
C GLU A 117 7.00 13.30 -5.22
N ALA A 118 6.66 12.35 -6.10
CA ALA A 118 7.58 11.79 -7.09
C ALA A 118 8.22 12.85 -8.00
N LEU A 119 7.48 13.92 -8.29
CA LEU A 119 7.84 14.98 -9.24
C LEU A 119 8.18 16.31 -8.55
N GLY A 120 8.12 16.38 -7.22
CA GLY A 120 8.40 17.59 -6.45
C GLY A 120 9.85 18.05 -6.56
N HIS A 121 10.78 17.11 -6.78
CA HIS A 121 12.17 17.42 -7.07
C HIS A 121 12.42 17.59 -8.58
N PRO A 122 13.19 18.61 -9.03
CA PRO A 122 13.48 18.83 -10.45
C PRO A 122 14.06 17.61 -11.17
N ALA A 123 14.92 16.83 -10.49
CA ALA A 123 15.45 15.60 -11.05
C ALA A 123 14.37 14.53 -11.27
N GLY A 124 13.41 14.39 -10.36
CA GLY A 124 12.27 13.48 -10.51
C GLY A 124 11.39 13.87 -11.69
N ALA A 125 11.05 15.15 -11.81
CA ALA A 125 10.32 15.68 -12.96
C ALA A 125 11.06 15.43 -14.29
N LEU A 126 12.38 15.66 -14.35
CA LEU A 126 13.17 15.41 -15.56
C LEU A 126 13.21 13.93 -15.94
N VAL A 127 13.44 13.05 -14.98
CA VAL A 127 13.44 11.59 -15.20
C VAL A 127 12.06 11.14 -15.66
N PHE A 128 10.99 11.69 -15.10
CA PHE A 128 9.63 11.40 -15.51
C PHE A 128 9.35 11.80 -16.95
N VAL A 129 9.68 13.03 -17.33
CA VAL A 129 9.51 13.53 -18.70
C VAL A 129 10.30 12.68 -19.70
N ALA A 130 11.55 12.34 -19.36
CA ALA A 130 12.37 11.42 -20.17
C ALA A 130 11.75 10.02 -20.25
N GLY A 131 11.17 9.52 -19.15
CA GLY A 131 10.46 8.25 -19.08
C GLY A 131 9.26 8.19 -20.00
N VAL A 132 8.43 9.25 -20.05
CA VAL A 132 7.29 9.35 -20.97
C VAL A 132 7.74 9.22 -22.43
N ALA A 133 8.73 10.01 -22.83
CA ALA A 133 9.27 9.98 -24.20
C ALA A 133 9.88 8.61 -24.53
N ALA A 134 10.66 8.03 -23.61
CA ALA A 134 11.28 6.72 -23.79
C ALA A 134 10.23 5.60 -23.92
N ALA A 135 9.16 5.62 -23.12
CA ALA A 135 8.08 4.64 -23.19
C ALA A 135 7.36 4.69 -24.55
N GLY A 136 7.02 5.88 -25.04
CA GLY A 136 6.42 6.05 -26.37
C GLY A 136 7.35 5.59 -27.50
N CYS A 137 8.64 5.96 -27.42
CA CYS A 137 9.64 5.54 -28.40
C CYS A 137 9.83 4.03 -28.44
N ALA A 138 9.79 3.35 -27.29
CA ALA A 138 9.90 1.90 -27.22
C ALA A 138 8.77 1.19 -27.96
N LEU A 139 7.53 1.64 -27.78
CA LEU A 139 6.37 1.10 -28.50
C LEU A 139 6.54 1.26 -30.02
N VAL A 140 6.84 2.47 -30.49
CA VAL A 140 6.94 2.76 -31.92
C VAL A 140 8.15 2.07 -32.56
N LEU A 141 9.28 1.99 -31.85
CA LEU A 141 10.48 1.31 -32.34
C LEU A 141 10.24 -0.20 -32.46
N ASP A 142 9.62 -0.82 -31.47
CA ASP A 142 9.31 -2.25 -31.48
C ASP A 142 8.40 -2.60 -32.67
N GLU A 143 7.31 -1.86 -32.87
CA GLU A 143 6.42 -2.02 -34.01
C GLU A 143 7.15 -1.76 -35.35
N ALA A 144 8.05 -0.77 -35.42
CA ALA A 144 8.87 -0.53 -36.61
C ALA A 144 9.78 -1.73 -36.94
N THR A 145 10.34 -2.42 -35.94
CA THR A 145 11.16 -3.62 -36.20
C THR A 145 10.34 -4.77 -36.77
N LEU A 146 9.05 -4.87 -36.42
CA LEU A 146 8.12 -5.84 -37.04
C LEU A 146 7.89 -5.51 -38.52
N GLY A 147 7.62 -4.24 -38.85
CA GLY A 147 7.49 -3.77 -40.24
C GLY A 147 8.76 -3.99 -41.09
N LEU A 148 9.94 -3.91 -40.46
CA LEU A 148 11.23 -4.20 -41.09
C LEU A 148 11.60 -5.69 -41.12
N ARG A 149 10.76 -6.58 -40.58
CA ARG A 149 11.00 -8.02 -40.44
C ARG A 149 12.26 -8.35 -39.63
N ARG A 150 12.52 -7.57 -38.57
CA ARG A 150 13.66 -7.71 -37.64
C ARG A 150 13.19 -7.88 -36.19
N SER A 151 12.21 -8.74 -35.97
CA SER A 151 11.59 -9.00 -34.65
C SER A 151 12.60 -9.43 -33.57
N SER A 152 13.74 -10.04 -33.95
CA SER A 152 14.82 -10.37 -33.00
C SER A 152 15.40 -9.14 -32.30
N LEU A 153 15.35 -7.96 -32.94
CA LEU A 153 15.86 -6.74 -32.35
C LEU A 153 14.96 -6.20 -31.23
N GLN A 154 13.63 -6.33 -31.39
CA GLN A 154 12.66 -6.03 -30.33
C GLN A 154 12.89 -6.91 -29.11
N VAL A 155 13.07 -8.22 -29.31
CA VAL A 155 13.34 -9.16 -28.20
C VAL A 155 14.63 -8.78 -27.48
N TRP A 156 15.71 -8.53 -28.21
CA TRP A 156 16.99 -8.09 -27.63
C TRP A 156 16.89 -6.78 -26.86
N ARG A 157 16.15 -5.80 -27.38
CA ARG A 157 15.93 -4.51 -26.71
C ARG A 157 15.19 -4.71 -25.38
N ASN A 158 14.11 -5.49 -25.38
CA ASN A 158 13.32 -5.77 -24.19
C ASN A 158 14.14 -6.51 -23.13
N LEU A 159 14.90 -7.53 -23.52
CA LEU A 159 15.80 -8.25 -22.61
C LEU A 159 16.87 -7.32 -22.04
N LEU A 160 17.48 -6.46 -22.86
CA LEU A 160 18.47 -5.50 -22.37
C LEU A 160 17.88 -4.51 -21.36
N ALA A 161 16.69 -3.97 -21.66
CA ALA A 161 15.99 -3.05 -20.75
C ALA A 161 15.65 -3.74 -19.42
N SER A 162 15.09 -4.96 -19.46
CA SER A 162 14.70 -5.69 -18.25
C SER A 162 15.91 -6.18 -17.44
N SER A 163 16.96 -6.69 -18.09
CA SER A 163 18.15 -7.22 -17.41
C SER A 163 18.98 -6.14 -16.73
N LEU A 164 19.01 -4.91 -17.26
CA LEU A 164 19.78 -3.81 -16.67
C LEU A 164 19.12 -3.20 -15.42
N ARG A 165 17.82 -3.42 -15.19
CA ARG A 165 17.12 -2.89 -14.00
C ARG A 165 17.71 -3.43 -12.70
N PHE A 166 17.88 -4.75 -12.61
CA PHE A 166 18.40 -5.42 -11.43
C PHE A 166 19.82 -4.98 -11.01
N PRO A 167 20.86 -5.01 -11.87
CA PRO A 167 22.20 -4.60 -11.48
C PRO A 167 22.29 -3.11 -11.17
N LEU A 168 21.52 -2.27 -11.86
CA LEU A 168 21.45 -0.84 -11.55
C LEU A 168 20.82 -0.60 -10.17
N ALA A 169 19.71 -1.27 -9.88
CA ALA A 169 19.06 -1.21 -8.58
C ALA A 169 19.98 -1.72 -7.46
N ALA A 170 20.62 -2.87 -7.66
CA ALA A 170 21.57 -3.42 -6.70
C ALA A 170 22.71 -2.43 -6.41
N ALA A 171 23.32 -1.83 -7.44
CA ALA A 171 24.40 -0.86 -7.27
C ALA A 171 23.95 0.41 -6.52
N LEU A 172 22.79 0.98 -6.87
CA LEU A 172 22.27 2.20 -6.23
C LEU A 172 21.78 1.94 -4.81
N LEU A 173 21.16 0.80 -4.54
CA LEU A 173 20.72 0.42 -3.20
C LEU A 173 21.92 0.12 -2.27
N LEU A 174 22.99 -0.48 -2.81
CA LEU A 174 24.26 -0.66 -2.07
C LEU A 174 24.95 0.67 -1.77
N ALA A 175 24.73 1.71 -2.58
CA ALA A 175 25.20 3.06 -2.32
C ALA A 175 24.39 3.80 -1.23
N GLY A 176 23.36 3.16 -0.66
CA GLY A 176 22.59 3.68 0.47
C GLY A 176 21.40 4.56 0.10
N THR A 177 21.16 4.82 -1.19
CA THR A 177 20.02 5.62 -1.66
C THR A 177 18.80 4.74 -1.90
N ARG A 178 17.67 5.06 -1.26
CA ARG A 178 16.44 4.25 -1.26
C ARG A 178 15.18 5.07 -1.57
N ASP A 179 15.32 6.18 -2.27
CA ASP A 179 14.20 7.09 -2.59
C ASP A 179 13.49 6.69 -3.90
N ALA A 180 12.30 7.27 -4.12
CA ALA A 180 11.49 7.05 -5.31
C ALA A 180 12.20 7.49 -6.60
N LEU A 181 13.09 8.49 -6.53
CA LEU A 181 13.90 8.95 -7.66
C LEU A 181 14.83 7.84 -8.16
N VAL A 182 15.51 7.12 -7.27
CA VAL A 182 16.36 5.98 -7.64
C VAL A 182 15.56 4.90 -8.34
N LEU A 183 14.35 4.60 -7.86
CA LEU A 183 13.48 3.61 -8.50
C LEU A 183 13.03 4.05 -9.90
N GLN A 184 12.69 5.33 -10.09
CA GLN A 184 12.41 5.87 -11.42
C GLN A 184 13.64 5.79 -12.35
N LEU A 185 14.84 6.10 -11.86
CA LEU A 185 16.09 5.95 -12.62
C LEU A 185 16.34 4.50 -13.03
N CYS A 186 16.11 3.56 -12.12
CA CYS A 186 16.21 2.12 -12.39
C CYS A 186 15.23 1.66 -13.47
N TRP A 187 14.13 2.38 -13.68
CA TRP A 187 13.17 2.09 -14.72
C TRP A 187 13.51 2.75 -16.06
N VAL A 188 13.83 4.06 -16.04
CA VAL A 188 13.98 4.89 -17.23
C VAL A 188 15.35 4.72 -17.90
N LEU A 189 16.44 4.65 -17.14
CA LEU A 189 17.78 4.59 -17.71
C LEU A 189 18.02 3.31 -18.54
N PRO A 190 17.68 2.10 -18.06
CA PRO A 190 17.75 0.89 -18.86
C PRO A 190 16.91 0.96 -20.16
N LEU A 191 15.74 1.59 -20.09
CA LEU A 191 14.87 1.77 -21.24
C LEU A 191 15.55 2.65 -22.30
N VAL A 192 16.08 3.81 -21.91
CA VAL A 192 16.80 4.72 -22.80
C VAL A 192 18.03 4.05 -23.42
N VAL A 193 18.85 3.37 -22.62
CA VAL A 193 20.02 2.64 -23.11
C VAL A 193 19.61 1.59 -24.14
N SER A 194 18.53 0.84 -23.88
CA SER A 194 18.03 -0.17 -24.81
C SER A 194 17.60 0.45 -26.16
N LEU A 195 16.96 1.62 -26.15
CA LEU A 195 16.52 2.33 -27.35
C LEU A 195 17.70 2.79 -28.20
N LEU A 196 18.74 3.36 -27.58
CA LEU A 196 19.94 3.82 -28.27
C LEU A 196 20.67 2.65 -28.93
N VAL A 197 20.81 1.53 -28.21
CA VAL A 197 21.42 0.31 -28.75
C VAL A 197 20.57 -0.26 -29.91
N ALA A 198 19.25 -0.36 -29.77
CA ALA A 198 18.38 -0.85 -30.83
C ALA A 198 18.40 0.06 -32.07
N ALA A 199 18.34 1.38 -31.88
CA ALA A 199 18.41 2.35 -32.97
C ALA A 199 19.75 2.27 -33.73
N SER A 200 20.87 2.05 -33.04
CA SER A 200 22.17 1.86 -33.70
C SER A 200 22.26 0.52 -34.47
N ARG A 201 21.65 -0.54 -33.94
CA ARG A 201 21.61 -1.88 -34.55
C ARG A 201 20.66 -1.97 -35.76
N LEU A 202 19.70 -1.07 -35.88
CA LEU A 202 18.81 -0.98 -37.06
C LEU A 202 19.58 -0.74 -38.37
N ARG A 203 20.72 -0.04 -38.34
CA ARG A 203 21.64 0.16 -39.49
C ARG A 203 20.92 0.50 -40.81
N LEU A 204 19.90 1.36 -40.75
CA LEU A 204 19.13 1.71 -41.95
C LEU A 204 19.99 2.57 -42.91
N PRO A 205 20.00 2.28 -44.23
CA PRO A 205 20.83 3.00 -45.19
C PRO A 205 20.55 4.51 -45.23
N ARG A 206 21.61 5.32 -45.33
CA ARG A 206 21.47 6.76 -45.56
C ARG A 206 20.96 7.01 -46.98
N PRO A 207 20.13 8.04 -47.21
CA PRO A 207 19.80 8.46 -48.56
C PRO A 207 21.07 8.83 -49.33
N ALA A 208 21.13 8.51 -50.62
CA ALA A 208 22.18 9.04 -51.49
C ALA A 208 22.16 10.58 -51.47
N ALA A 209 23.34 11.20 -51.56
CA ALA A 209 23.45 12.66 -51.62
C ALA A 209 22.60 13.18 -52.80
N GLY A 210 21.66 14.09 -52.53
CA GLY A 210 20.73 14.63 -53.53
C GLY A 210 19.42 13.87 -53.73
N ALA A 211 19.20 12.70 -53.10
CA ALA A 211 17.93 11.97 -53.16
C ALA A 211 16.84 12.64 -52.29
N GLY A 212 16.25 13.72 -52.82
CA GLY A 212 15.10 14.41 -52.24
C GLY A 212 13.97 13.43 -51.93
N GLY A 213 13.52 13.40 -50.67
CA GLY A 213 12.33 12.68 -50.26
C GLY A 213 11.18 13.66 -50.04
N PRO A 214 9.95 13.17 -49.87
CA PRO A 214 8.81 14.03 -49.55
C PRO A 214 9.09 14.96 -48.37
N ALA A 215 8.66 16.20 -48.48
CA ALA A 215 8.70 17.17 -47.40
C ALA A 215 7.93 16.65 -46.18
N LEU A 216 8.28 17.12 -44.98
CA LEU A 216 7.59 16.72 -43.75
C LEU A 216 6.08 16.94 -43.83
N GLY A 217 5.65 18.08 -44.38
CA GLY A 217 4.23 18.40 -44.55
C GLY A 217 3.47 17.42 -45.44
N ALA A 218 4.12 16.87 -46.47
CA ALA A 218 3.51 15.85 -47.34
C ALA A 218 3.30 14.52 -46.60
N ASP A 219 4.25 14.11 -45.76
CA ASP A 219 4.11 12.92 -44.93
C ASP A 219 3.00 13.09 -43.89
N VAL A 220 2.92 14.27 -43.24
CA VAL A 220 1.86 14.58 -42.28
C VAL A 220 0.48 14.51 -42.95
N ALA A 221 0.32 15.16 -44.11
CA ALA A 221 -0.94 15.14 -44.86
C ALA A 221 -1.37 13.72 -45.27
N THR A 222 -0.40 12.87 -45.62
CA THR A 222 -0.66 11.50 -46.08
C THR A 222 -0.98 10.57 -44.91
N TYR A 223 -0.24 10.67 -43.81
CA TYR A 223 -0.19 9.63 -42.78
C TYR A 223 -0.83 9.99 -41.44
N ALA A 224 -1.09 11.27 -41.15
CA ALA A 224 -1.67 11.67 -39.86
C ALA A 224 -3.05 11.06 -39.63
N ARG A 225 -3.94 11.09 -40.63
CA ARG A 225 -5.29 10.56 -40.50
C ARG A 225 -5.32 9.02 -40.33
N PRO A 226 -4.58 8.23 -41.14
CA PRO A 226 -4.42 6.80 -40.88
C PRO A 226 -3.84 6.50 -39.48
N ALA A 227 -2.76 7.18 -39.08
CA ALA A 227 -2.12 6.98 -37.78
C ALA A 227 -3.09 7.26 -36.62
N LEU A 228 -3.82 8.37 -36.64
CA LEU A 228 -4.79 8.72 -35.59
C LEU A 228 -5.97 7.73 -35.51
N ARG A 229 -6.37 7.14 -36.65
CA ARG A 229 -7.38 6.06 -36.64
C ARG A 229 -6.86 4.80 -35.96
N HIS A 230 -5.61 4.41 -36.22
CA HIS A 230 -4.96 3.31 -35.50
C HIS A 230 -4.82 3.64 -34.02
N HIS A 231 -4.48 4.89 -33.69
CA HIS A 231 -4.30 5.33 -32.32
C HIS A 231 -5.57 5.20 -31.47
N GLY A 232 -6.72 5.65 -31.98
CA GLY A 232 -7.99 5.53 -31.25
C GLY A 232 -8.36 4.08 -30.90
N LEU A 233 -8.11 3.15 -31.83
CA LEU A 233 -8.33 1.72 -31.58
C LEU A 233 -7.31 1.14 -30.60
N ASN A 234 -6.03 1.50 -30.73
CA ASN A 234 -4.98 1.02 -29.84
C ASN A 234 -5.20 1.51 -28.40
N LEU A 235 -5.55 2.78 -28.22
CA LEU A 235 -5.90 3.32 -26.92
C LEU A 235 -7.12 2.63 -26.34
N ALA A 236 -8.20 2.47 -27.11
CA ALA A 236 -9.41 1.83 -26.61
C ALA A 236 -9.16 0.39 -26.13
N VAL A 237 -8.22 -0.34 -26.76
CA VAL A 237 -7.89 -1.71 -26.35
C VAL A 237 -6.87 -1.75 -25.19
N ALA A 238 -5.88 -0.85 -25.17
CA ALA A 238 -4.79 -0.91 -24.20
C ALA A 238 -5.02 -0.10 -22.91
N SER A 239 -5.90 0.92 -22.94
CA SER A 239 -6.02 1.89 -21.85
C SER A 239 -6.68 1.31 -20.59
N GLY A 240 -7.67 0.42 -20.70
CA GLY A 240 -8.40 -0.09 -19.52
C GLY A 240 -7.46 -0.69 -18.47
N THR A 241 -6.65 -1.67 -18.87
CA THR A 241 -5.65 -2.31 -18.00
C THR A 241 -4.49 -1.37 -17.63
N ALA A 242 -4.07 -0.46 -18.51
CA ALA A 242 -2.96 0.45 -18.22
C ALA A 242 -3.33 1.59 -17.26
N MET A 243 -4.62 1.91 -17.11
CA MET A 243 -5.07 3.02 -16.28
C MET A 243 -5.30 2.66 -14.81
N VAL A 244 -5.58 1.40 -14.47
CA VAL A 244 -5.85 1.01 -13.08
C VAL A 244 -4.68 1.36 -12.15
N PRO A 245 -3.41 1.07 -12.48
CA PRO A 245 -2.28 1.48 -11.64
C PRO A 245 -2.08 3.01 -11.55
N VAL A 246 -2.54 3.75 -12.57
CA VAL A 246 -2.52 5.22 -12.55
C VAL A 246 -3.60 5.75 -11.60
N VAL A 247 -4.83 5.24 -11.70
CA VAL A 247 -5.91 5.56 -10.76
C VAL A 247 -5.49 5.23 -9.33
N ALA A 248 -4.88 4.07 -9.12
CA ALA A 248 -4.34 3.67 -7.82
C ALA A 248 -3.32 4.69 -7.28
N GLY A 249 -2.38 5.15 -8.12
CA GLY A 249 -1.43 6.20 -7.74
C GLY A 249 -2.06 7.56 -7.42
N VAL A 250 -3.27 7.82 -7.91
CA VAL A 250 -4.03 9.06 -7.60
C VAL A 250 -4.84 8.92 -6.31
N VAL A 251 -5.55 7.81 -6.13
CA VAL A 251 -6.56 7.65 -5.07
C VAL A 251 -6.06 6.95 -3.82
N LEU A 252 -4.98 6.16 -3.92
CA LEU A 252 -4.46 5.39 -2.79
C LEU A 252 -3.29 6.10 -2.09
N THR A 253 -3.10 5.78 -0.82
CA THR A 253 -1.87 6.09 -0.09
C THR A 253 -0.67 5.40 -0.73
N SER A 254 0.54 5.91 -0.49
CA SER A 254 1.77 5.36 -1.08
C SER A 254 1.96 3.87 -0.75
N VAL A 255 1.74 3.48 0.51
CA VAL A 255 1.88 2.07 0.94
C VAL A 255 0.86 1.18 0.25
N ALA A 256 -0.43 1.57 0.21
CA ALA A 256 -1.46 0.80 -0.48
C ALA A 256 -1.22 0.72 -2.00
N ASN A 257 -0.66 1.78 -2.61
CA ASN A 257 -0.26 1.76 -4.01
C ASN A 257 0.93 0.81 -4.26
N ALA A 258 1.86 0.67 -3.31
CA ALA A 258 2.95 -0.30 -3.41
C ALA A 258 2.45 -1.74 -3.35
N GLU A 259 1.54 -2.04 -2.42
CA GLU A 259 0.88 -3.35 -2.32
C GLU A 259 0.11 -3.69 -3.60
N LEU A 260 -0.66 -2.72 -4.12
CA LEU A 260 -1.36 -2.88 -5.39
C LEU A 260 -0.38 -3.08 -6.55
N ALA A 261 0.74 -2.35 -6.61
CA ALA A 261 1.72 -2.52 -7.67
C ALA A 261 2.32 -3.93 -7.69
N VAL A 262 2.64 -4.51 -6.52
CA VAL A 262 3.13 -5.89 -6.41
C VAL A 262 2.06 -6.90 -6.82
N ALA A 263 0.83 -6.74 -6.33
CA ALA A 263 -0.30 -7.58 -6.73
C ALA A 263 -0.58 -7.50 -8.24
N TRP A 264 -0.55 -6.29 -8.81
CA TRP A 264 -0.80 -6.00 -10.21
C TRP A 264 0.25 -6.63 -11.12
N MET A 265 1.52 -6.63 -10.71
CA MET A 265 2.59 -7.34 -11.41
C MET A 265 2.30 -8.83 -11.51
N LEU A 266 1.94 -9.48 -10.39
CA LEU A 266 1.62 -10.90 -10.37
C LEU A 266 0.34 -11.22 -11.17
N ALA A 267 -0.68 -10.37 -11.07
CA ALA A 267 -1.89 -10.49 -11.87
C ALA A 267 -1.60 -10.37 -13.38
N THR A 268 -0.76 -9.41 -13.79
CA THR A 268 -0.36 -9.24 -15.19
C THR A 268 0.37 -10.48 -15.72
N PHE A 269 1.19 -11.15 -14.89
CA PHE A 269 1.80 -12.43 -15.24
C PHE A 269 0.75 -13.53 -15.47
N ALA A 270 -0.31 -13.57 -14.66
CA ALA A 270 -1.43 -14.50 -14.85
C ALA A 270 -2.26 -14.19 -16.10
N PHE A 271 -2.42 -12.92 -16.48
CA PHE A 271 -3.17 -12.51 -17.66
C PHE A 271 -2.42 -12.73 -18.98
N LEU A 272 -1.09 -12.77 -18.93
CA LEU A 272 -0.23 -12.77 -20.10
C LEU A 272 -0.40 -14.03 -20.99
N PRO A 273 -0.35 -15.28 -20.48
CA PRO A 273 -0.41 -16.46 -21.35
C PRO A 273 -1.73 -16.57 -22.14
N PRO A 274 -2.93 -16.38 -21.54
CA PRO A 274 -4.18 -16.37 -22.30
C PRO A 274 -4.26 -15.24 -23.34
N TYR A 275 -3.75 -14.04 -23.01
CA TYR A 275 -3.68 -12.91 -23.94
C TYR A 275 -2.79 -13.22 -25.16
N LEU A 276 -1.62 -13.83 -24.95
CA LEU A 276 -0.72 -14.21 -26.05
C LEU A 276 -1.36 -15.24 -27.00
N LEU A 277 -2.25 -16.10 -26.51
CA LEU A 277 -2.99 -17.02 -27.37
C LEU A 277 -3.99 -16.29 -28.28
N ALA A 278 -4.66 -15.26 -27.78
CA ALA A 278 -5.53 -14.39 -28.60
C ALA A 278 -4.73 -13.59 -29.63
N VAL A 279 -3.54 -13.10 -29.27
CA VAL A 279 -2.62 -12.43 -30.21
C VAL A 279 -2.14 -13.39 -31.30
N ALA A 280 -1.78 -14.62 -30.94
CA ALA A 280 -1.36 -15.64 -31.91
C ALA A 280 -2.50 -16.01 -32.88
N LEU A 281 -3.74 -16.13 -32.37
CA LEU A 281 -4.94 -16.33 -33.18
C LEU A 281 -5.15 -15.16 -34.15
N PHE A 282 -5.01 -13.91 -33.70
CA PHE A 282 -5.12 -12.74 -34.58
C PHE A 282 -4.03 -12.73 -35.67
N ALA A 283 -2.79 -13.06 -35.31
CA ALA A 283 -1.67 -13.10 -36.26
C ALA A 283 -1.86 -14.19 -37.33
N HIS A 284 -2.38 -15.35 -36.94
CA HIS A 284 -2.73 -16.43 -37.87
C HIS A 284 -3.96 -16.06 -38.73
N GLY A 285 -4.93 -15.38 -38.12
CA GLY A 285 -6.20 -14.97 -38.73
C GLY A 285 -6.16 -13.79 -39.70
N ALA A 286 -5.01 -13.16 -39.90
CA ALA A 286 -4.88 -11.99 -40.77
C ALA A 286 -5.16 -12.28 -42.26
N ASN A 287 -5.07 -13.55 -42.67
CA ASN A 287 -5.27 -14.01 -44.05
C ASN A 287 -6.40 -15.04 -44.20
N THR A 288 -7.22 -15.26 -43.17
CA THR A 288 -8.30 -16.27 -43.18
C THR A 288 -9.68 -15.63 -43.20
N THR A 289 -10.69 -16.40 -43.62
CA THR A 289 -12.08 -15.97 -43.59
C THR A 289 -12.63 -15.93 -42.16
N THR A 290 -13.72 -15.19 -41.95
CA THR A 290 -14.36 -15.10 -40.62
C THR A 290 -14.85 -16.47 -40.11
N GLU A 291 -15.23 -17.38 -41.01
CA GLU A 291 -15.68 -18.73 -40.64
C GLU A 291 -14.52 -19.63 -40.22
N GLU A 292 -13.39 -19.57 -40.94
CA GLU A 292 -12.16 -20.30 -40.57
C GLU A 292 -11.64 -19.84 -39.21
N LEU A 293 -11.60 -18.54 -38.95
CA LEU A 293 -11.22 -17.98 -37.66
C LEU A 293 -12.15 -18.45 -36.52
N ARG A 294 -13.47 -18.49 -36.76
CA ARG A 294 -14.42 -19.06 -35.79
C ARG A 294 -14.18 -20.56 -35.61
N GLY A 295 -13.75 -21.29 -36.64
CA GLY A 295 -13.34 -22.68 -36.54
C GLY A 295 -12.17 -22.89 -35.59
N GLU A 296 -11.15 -22.03 -35.66
CA GLU A 296 -9.99 -22.05 -34.77
C GLU A 296 -10.34 -21.67 -33.33
N MET A 297 -11.28 -20.75 -33.13
CA MET A 297 -11.79 -20.38 -31.80
C MET A 297 -12.42 -21.57 -31.04
N ARG A 298 -12.79 -22.66 -31.73
CA ARG A 298 -13.29 -23.89 -31.08
C ARG A 298 -12.25 -24.52 -30.16
N THR A 299 -10.97 -24.33 -30.41
CA THR A 299 -9.88 -24.86 -29.58
C THR A 299 -9.21 -23.76 -28.77
N THR A 300 -8.98 -22.58 -29.33
CA THR A 300 -8.22 -21.52 -28.64
C THR A 300 -9.00 -20.89 -27.49
N LEU A 301 -10.31 -20.65 -27.66
CA LEU A 301 -11.13 -20.05 -26.61
C LEU A 301 -11.23 -20.92 -25.35
N PRO A 302 -11.62 -22.21 -25.42
CA PRO A 302 -11.64 -23.07 -24.24
C PRO A 302 -10.24 -23.28 -23.65
N ALA A 303 -9.19 -23.37 -24.48
CA ALA A 303 -7.82 -23.46 -23.99
C ALA A 303 -7.41 -22.21 -23.19
N ALA A 304 -7.71 -21.01 -23.69
CA ALA A 304 -7.43 -19.75 -23.00
C ALA A 304 -8.21 -19.63 -21.68
N LEU A 305 -9.49 -20.02 -21.68
CA LEU A 305 -10.34 -19.99 -20.47
C LEU A 305 -9.84 -20.98 -19.41
N LEU A 306 -9.50 -22.21 -19.80
CA LEU A 306 -8.94 -23.21 -18.89
C LEU A 306 -7.59 -22.76 -18.32
N LEU A 307 -6.74 -22.18 -19.16
CA LEU A 307 -5.45 -21.64 -18.72
C LEU A 307 -5.63 -20.48 -17.74
N SER A 308 -6.55 -19.54 -18.04
CA SER A 308 -6.87 -18.44 -17.14
C SER A 308 -7.48 -18.93 -15.82
N LEU A 309 -8.34 -19.95 -15.85
CA LEU A 309 -8.91 -20.55 -14.64
C LEU A 309 -7.83 -21.23 -13.80
N ALA A 310 -6.93 -22.00 -14.43
CA ALA A 310 -5.81 -22.65 -13.74
C ALA A 310 -4.88 -21.63 -13.08
N LEU A 311 -4.56 -20.52 -13.77
CA LEU A 311 -3.74 -19.44 -13.22
C LEU A 311 -4.45 -18.69 -12.08
N CYS A 312 -5.77 -18.49 -12.17
CA CYS A 312 -6.59 -17.92 -11.10
C CYS A 312 -6.56 -18.80 -9.85
N LEU A 313 -6.84 -20.10 -9.99
CA LEU A 313 -6.79 -21.06 -8.87
C LEU A 313 -5.38 -21.16 -8.28
N GLY A 314 -4.35 -21.19 -9.13
CA GLY A 314 -2.96 -21.16 -8.71
C GLY A 314 -2.62 -19.90 -7.91
N ALA A 315 -3.09 -18.73 -8.33
CA ALA A 315 -2.88 -17.48 -7.60
C ALA A 315 -3.63 -17.45 -6.27
N TRP A 316 -4.82 -18.04 -6.15
CA TRP A 316 -5.51 -18.15 -4.86
C TRP A 316 -4.79 -19.10 -3.89
N ALA A 317 -4.32 -20.24 -4.38
CA ALA A 317 -3.65 -21.24 -3.56
C ALA A 317 -2.21 -20.87 -3.20
N LEU A 318 -1.45 -20.35 -4.16
CA LEU A 318 -0.02 -20.05 -4.03
C LEU A 318 0.28 -18.55 -3.86
N GLY A 319 -0.73 -17.68 -3.91
CA GLY A 319 -0.54 -16.23 -3.84
C GLY A 319 0.15 -15.78 -2.56
N ARG A 320 -0.32 -16.25 -1.39
CA ARG A 320 0.30 -15.94 -0.09
C ARG A 320 1.78 -16.36 -0.01
N PRO A 321 2.15 -17.63 -0.29
CA PRO A 321 3.56 -18.03 -0.22
C PRO A 321 4.44 -17.33 -1.26
N VAL A 322 3.92 -17.07 -2.47
CA VAL A 322 4.67 -16.30 -3.49
C VAL A 322 4.88 -14.85 -3.05
N LEU A 323 3.85 -14.20 -2.49
CA LEU A 323 3.94 -12.83 -2.00
C LEU A 323 4.84 -12.72 -0.75
N ALA A 324 4.94 -13.75 0.07
CA ALA A 324 5.85 -13.79 1.23
C ALA A 324 7.34 -13.63 0.82
N VAL A 325 7.68 -13.92 -0.44
CA VAL A 325 9.02 -13.65 -0.98
C VAL A 325 9.33 -12.15 -1.01
N PHE A 326 8.33 -11.27 -1.16
CA PHE A 326 8.48 -9.82 -1.15
C PHE A 326 8.54 -9.23 0.27
N GLY A 327 7.93 -9.90 1.25
CA GLY A 327 7.91 -9.49 2.66
C GLY A 327 6.60 -9.90 3.34
N GLY A 328 6.59 -9.95 4.69
CA GLY A 328 5.39 -10.32 5.45
C GLY A 328 4.23 -9.34 5.24
N GLU A 329 4.54 -8.04 5.28
CA GLU A 329 3.56 -6.95 5.05
C GLU A 329 2.97 -7.01 3.63
N TYR A 330 3.82 -7.15 2.61
CA TYR A 330 3.35 -7.32 1.22
C TYR A 330 2.48 -8.56 1.05
N ALA A 331 2.77 -9.68 1.74
CA ALA A 331 1.93 -10.86 1.68
C ALA A 331 0.55 -10.65 2.28
N ALA A 332 0.44 -9.90 3.37
CA ALA A 332 -0.83 -9.57 4.00
C ALA A 332 -1.64 -8.58 3.15
N GLY A 333 -1.04 -7.45 2.74
CA GLY A 333 -1.74 -6.39 2.02
C GLY A 333 -2.00 -6.68 0.53
N SER A 334 -1.07 -7.35 -0.16
CA SER A 334 -1.18 -7.59 -1.61
C SER A 334 -2.03 -8.82 -1.96
N TYR A 335 -2.22 -9.77 -1.04
CA TYR A 335 -2.96 -11.01 -1.35
C TYR A 335 -4.45 -10.77 -1.61
N PRO A 336 -5.20 -10.03 -0.78
CA PRO A 336 -6.62 -9.73 -1.06
C PRO A 336 -6.80 -9.02 -2.40
N VAL A 337 -5.90 -8.08 -2.70
CA VAL A 337 -5.85 -7.36 -3.98
C VAL A 337 -5.61 -8.34 -5.14
N LEU A 338 -4.60 -9.19 -5.05
CA LEU A 338 -4.29 -10.20 -6.07
C LEU A 338 -5.47 -11.15 -6.30
N ALA A 339 -6.11 -11.61 -5.22
CA ALA A 339 -7.23 -12.55 -5.28
C ALA A 339 -8.45 -11.97 -6.00
N LEU A 340 -8.67 -10.65 -5.91
CA LEU A 340 -9.70 -9.93 -6.65
C LEU A 340 -9.32 -9.60 -8.10
N LEU A 341 -8.04 -9.41 -8.39
CA LEU A 341 -7.57 -9.11 -9.75
C LEU A 341 -7.65 -10.33 -10.67
N VAL A 342 -7.14 -11.48 -10.24
CA VAL A 342 -6.96 -12.66 -11.12
C VAL A 342 -8.24 -13.20 -11.79
N PRO A 343 -9.45 -13.12 -11.20
CA PRO A 343 -10.68 -13.54 -11.87
C PRO A 343 -11.03 -12.68 -13.10
N ALA A 344 -10.57 -11.43 -13.16
CA ALA A 344 -10.78 -10.57 -14.31
C ALA A 344 -10.20 -11.17 -15.60
N GLY A 345 -9.17 -12.02 -15.49
CA GLY A 345 -8.56 -12.73 -16.61
C GLY A 345 -9.57 -13.56 -17.42
N LEU A 346 -10.58 -14.14 -16.78
CA LEU A 346 -11.63 -14.92 -17.46
C LEU A 346 -12.47 -14.06 -18.41
N TRP A 347 -12.83 -12.86 -17.97
CA TRP A 347 -13.54 -11.89 -18.81
C TRP A 347 -12.62 -11.33 -19.90
N MET A 348 -11.37 -11.03 -19.57
CA MET A 348 -10.38 -10.55 -20.53
C MET A 348 -10.21 -11.53 -21.71
N VAL A 349 -10.17 -12.84 -21.45
CA VAL A 349 -10.11 -13.86 -22.52
C VAL A 349 -11.28 -13.72 -23.50
N LEU A 350 -12.51 -13.55 -23.00
CA LEU A 350 -13.70 -13.36 -23.84
C LEU A 350 -13.62 -12.04 -24.62
N LYS A 351 -13.21 -10.95 -23.95
CA LYS A 351 -13.04 -9.63 -24.53
C LYS A 351 -12.00 -9.65 -25.66
N ASP A 352 -10.85 -10.27 -25.45
CA ASP A 352 -9.74 -10.34 -26.41
C ASP A 352 -10.10 -11.14 -27.67
N HIS A 353 -10.80 -12.27 -27.52
CA HIS A 353 -11.29 -13.05 -28.66
C HIS A 353 -12.37 -12.29 -29.43
N LEU A 354 -13.26 -11.58 -28.75
CA LEU A 354 -14.30 -10.77 -29.38
C LEU A 354 -13.70 -9.58 -30.15
N VAL A 355 -12.73 -8.89 -29.57
CA VAL A 355 -11.98 -7.81 -30.21
C VAL A 355 -11.21 -8.34 -31.42
N THR A 356 -10.59 -9.52 -31.31
CA THR A 356 -9.90 -10.20 -32.42
C THR A 356 -10.84 -10.46 -33.58
N LEU A 357 -12.04 -10.99 -33.30
CA LEU A 357 -13.08 -11.21 -34.32
C LEU A 357 -13.52 -9.89 -34.98
N TRP A 358 -13.77 -8.84 -34.19
CA TRP A 358 -14.17 -7.53 -34.72
C TRP A 358 -13.09 -6.85 -35.56
N ARG A 359 -11.81 -7.06 -35.23
CA ARG A 359 -10.68 -6.58 -36.03
C ARG A 359 -10.68 -7.23 -37.41
N VAL A 360 -10.87 -8.55 -37.49
CA VAL A 360 -10.94 -9.29 -38.77
C VAL A 360 -12.20 -8.91 -39.58
N GLN A 361 -13.33 -8.72 -38.91
CA GLN A 361 -14.59 -8.26 -39.54
C GLN A 361 -14.58 -6.78 -39.96
N ARG A 362 -13.48 -6.05 -39.72
CA ARG A 362 -13.35 -4.60 -39.99
C ARG A 362 -14.40 -3.72 -39.30
N ARG A 363 -14.96 -4.17 -38.18
CA ARG A 363 -15.95 -3.41 -37.37
C ARG A 363 -15.29 -2.43 -36.41
N HIS A 364 -14.26 -1.73 -36.86
CA HIS A 364 -13.37 -0.91 -36.03
C HIS A 364 -14.12 0.16 -35.22
N GLY A 365 -15.14 0.80 -35.80
CA GLY A 365 -15.92 1.85 -35.13
C GLY A 365 -16.85 1.34 -34.01
N LEU A 366 -17.31 0.08 -34.08
CA LEU A 366 -18.06 -0.53 -32.99
C LEU A 366 -17.11 -0.94 -31.86
N ALA A 367 -16.01 -1.63 -32.21
CA ALA A 367 -15.00 -2.05 -31.26
C ALA A 367 -14.44 -0.87 -30.44
N THR A 368 -14.12 0.24 -31.11
CA THR A 368 -13.59 1.44 -30.45
C THR A 368 -14.60 2.08 -29.47
N ARG A 369 -15.89 2.19 -29.86
CA ARG A 369 -16.92 2.78 -29.00
C ARG A 369 -17.20 1.93 -27.76
N LEU A 370 -17.33 0.61 -27.95
CA LEU A 370 -17.61 -0.30 -26.84
C LEU A 370 -16.42 -0.41 -25.90
N ALA A 371 -15.19 -0.51 -26.43
CA ALA A 371 -14.00 -0.53 -25.61
C ALA A 371 -13.79 0.80 -24.87
N GLY A 372 -14.03 1.95 -25.52
CA GLY A 372 -13.98 3.26 -24.86
C GLY A 372 -15.02 3.42 -23.75
N ALA A 373 -16.26 2.93 -23.95
CA ALA A 373 -17.27 2.93 -22.89
C ALA A 373 -16.90 1.99 -21.73
N GLY A 374 -16.30 0.84 -22.03
CA GLY A 374 -15.74 -0.08 -21.04
C GLY A 374 -14.67 0.59 -20.19
N VAL A 375 -13.69 1.24 -20.81
CA VAL A 375 -12.64 2.00 -20.09
C VAL A 375 -13.24 3.03 -19.13
N LEU A 376 -14.24 3.80 -19.55
CA LEU A 376 -14.90 4.77 -18.66
C LEU A 376 -15.57 4.09 -17.46
N LEU A 377 -16.21 2.94 -17.68
CA LEU A 377 -16.84 2.16 -16.63
C LEU A 377 -15.80 1.56 -15.67
N GLU A 378 -14.73 0.98 -16.20
CA GLU A 378 -13.58 0.47 -15.46
C GLU A 378 -12.95 1.56 -14.58
N LEU A 379 -12.74 2.76 -15.13
CA LEU A 379 -12.19 3.91 -14.40
C LEU A 379 -13.13 4.39 -13.30
N THR A 380 -14.41 4.52 -13.61
CA THR A 380 -15.41 4.98 -12.63
C THR A 380 -15.50 3.98 -11.49
N GLY A 381 -15.58 2.68 -11.79
CA GLY A 381 -15.59 1.60 -10.80
C GLY A 381 -14.32 1.58 -9.95
N ALA A 382 -13.14 1.64 -10.57
CA ALA A 382 -11.86 1.65 -9.87
C ALA A 382 -11.71 2.89 -8.98
N THR A 383 -12.08 4.07 -9.47
CA THR A 383 -11.95 5.34 -8.72
C THR A 383 -12.91 5.37 -7.54
N LEU A 384 -14.21 5.09 -7.76
CA LEU A 384 -15.20 5.06 -6.69
C LEU A 384 -14.87 3.98 -5.66
N GLY A 385 -14.49 2.79 -6.11
CA GLY A 385 -14.06 1.71 -5.23
C GLY A 385 -12.82 2.09 -4.41
N GLY A 386 -11.84 2.74 -5.04
CA GLY A 386 -10.61 3.18 -4.37
C GLY A 386 -10.85 4.22 -3.29
N VAL A 387 -11.72 5.20 -3.57
CA VAL A 387 -12.12 6.24 -2.60
C VAL A 387 -12.92 5.63 -1.44
N LEU A 388 -13.76 4.64 -1.70
CA LEU A 388 -14.65 4.04 -0.68
C LEU A 388 -14.00 2.94 0.16
N GLY A 389 -12.99 2.25 -0.37
CA GLY A 389 -12.46 1.02 0.27
C GLY A 389 -10.98 0.74 -0.01
N GLY A 390 -10.19 1.76 -0.35
CA GLY A 390 -8.76 1.63 -0.58
C GLY A 390 -8.41 0.65 -1.72
N ALA A 391 -7.29 -0.06 -1.60
CA ALA A 391 -6.80 -0.94 -2.67
C ALA A 391 -7.78 -2.09 -2.99
N VAL A 392 -8.39 -2.67 -1.96
CA VAL A 392 -9.39 -3.75 -2.10
C VAL A 392 -10.65 -3.21 -2.78
N GLY A 393 -11.15 -2.06 -2.33
CA GLY A 393 -12.30 -1.38 -2.94
C GLY A 393 -12.06 -1.03 -4.41
N LEU A 394 -10.87 -0.51 -4.75
CA LEU A 394 -10.47 -0.21 -6.12
C LEU A 394 -10.56 -1.44 -7.02
N CYS A 395 -9.97 -2.56 -6.59
CA CYS A 395 -10.00 -3.80 -7.35
C CYS A 395 -11.41 -4.41 -7.44
N ALA A 396 -12.19 -4.34 -6.36
CA ALA A 396 -13.58 -4.79 -6.35
C ALA A 396 -14.44 -3.96 -7.31
N GLY A 397 -14.29 -2.63 -7.30
CA GLY A 397 -15.01 -1.72 -8.20
C GLY A 397 -14.62 -1.93 -9.66
N TRP A 398 -13.33 -2.14 -9.94
CA TRP A 398 -12.85 -2.49 -11.28
C TRP A 398 -13.39 -3.85 -11.75
N LEU A 399 -13.38 -4.87 -10.89
CA LEU A 399 -13.93 -6.19 -11.19
C LEU A 399 -15.45 -6.13 -11.42
N ALA A 400 -16.18 -5.35 -10.62
CA ALA A 400 -17.61 -5.12 -10.80
C ALA A 400 -17.90 -4.46 -12.16
N ALA A 401 -17.11 -3.46 -12.56
CA ALA A 401 -17.18 -2.87 -13.90
C ALA A 401 -17.01 -3.92 -14.99
N MET A 402 -16.02 -4.81 -14.88
CA MET A 402 -15.81 -5.92 -15.82
C MET A 402 -16.99 -6.90 -15.88
N VAL A 403 -17.63 -7.20 -14.75
CA VAL A 403 -18.85 -8.03 -14.73
C VAL A 403 -20.00 -7.34 -15.46
N VAL A 404 -20.17 -6.02 -15.25
CA VAL A 404 -21.18 -5.24 -15.97
C VAL A 404 -20.89 -5.23 -17.47
N GLU A 405 -19.63 -5.06 -17.89
CA GLU A 405 -19.24 -5.20 -19.30
C GLU A 405 -19.63 -6.56 -19.87
N ALA A 406 -19.37 -7.65 -19.14
CA ALA A 406 -19.70 -9.00 -19.57
C ALA A 406 -21.21 -9.18 -19.78
N VAL A 407 -22.03 -8.64 -18.87
CA VAL A 407 -23.50 -8.66 -18.97
C VAL A 407 -23.99 -7.85 -20.16
N LEU A 408 -23.45 -6.64 -20.36
CA LEU A 408 -23.79 -5.80 -21.51
C LEU A 408 -23.36 -6.45 -22.83
N ALA A 409 -22.24 -7.18 -22.81
CA ALA A 409 -21.71 -7.86 -23.98
C ALA A 409 -22.43 -9.16 -24.38
N ARG A 410 -23.39 -9.64 -23.57
CA ARG A 410 -24.11 -10.92 -23.78
C ARG A 410 -24.68 -11.13 -25.18
N ARG A 411 -25.10 -10.06 -25.85
CA ARG A 411 -25.65 -10.13 -27.22
C ARG A 411 -24.53 -10.46 -28.20
N TRP A 412 -23.43 -9.72 -28.14
CA TRP A 412 -22.29 -9.94 -29.03
C TRP A 412 -21.58 -11.25 -28.75
N LEU A 413 -21.50 -11.68 -27.49
CA LEU A 413 -20.96 -13.00 -27.14
C LEU A 413 -21.81 -14.12 -27.77
N ARG A 414 -23.14 -14.00 -27.78
CA ARG A 414 -24.01 -14.97 -28.47
C ARG A 414 -23.86 -14.92 -29.99
N GLU A 415 -23.76 -13.74 -30.57
CA GLU A 415 -23.52 -13.59 -32.02
C GLU A 415 -22.13 -14.12 -32.43
N ALA A 416 -21.10 -13.88 -31.61
CA ALA A 416 -19.71 -14.24 -31.87
C ALA A 416 -19.37 -15.69 -31.55
N PHE A 417 -19.98 -16.25 -30.51
CA PHE A 417 -19.63 -17.59 -30.00
C PHE A 417 -20.80 -18.59 -30.01
N GLY A 418 -22.01 -18.16 -30.38
CA GLY A 418 -23.16 -19.05 -30.53
C GLY A 418 -22.89 -20.11 -31.61
N GLY A 419 -23.22 -21.37 -31.30
CA GLY A 419 -23.06 -22.51 -32.21
C GLY A 419 -21.62 -23.05 -32.34
N LEU A 420 -20.66 -22.56 -31.54
CA LEU A 420 -19.32 -23.15 -31.47
C LEU A 420 -19.33 -24.45 -30.65
N ALA A 421 -19.07 -25.58 -31.30
CA ALA A 421 -18.71 -26.83 -30.61
C ALA A 421 -17.27 -26.72 -30.08
N TRP A 422 -17.11 -26.62 -28.76
CA TRP A 422 -15.81 -26.49 -28.11
C TRP A 422 -15.04 -27.81 -28.23
N ARG A 423 -13.78 -27.73 -28.65
CA ARG A 423 -12.84 -28.85 -28.68
C ARG A 423 -11.81 -28.65 -27.59
N LEU A 424 -11.94 -29.42 -26.52
CA LEU A 424 -11.02 -29.34 -25.39
C LEU A 424 -9.61 -29.78 -25.82
N PRO A 425 -8.56 -29.07 -25.37
CA PRO A 425 -7.18 -29.40 -25.74
C PRO A 425 -6.63 -30.65 -25.01
N LEU A 426 -7.33 -31.15 -23.99
CA LEU A 426 -6.96 -32.34 -23.22
C LEU A 426 -8.03 -33.43 -23.38
N PRO A 427 -7.66 -34.72 -23.48
CA PRO A 427 -8.63 -35.81 -23.52
C PRO A 427 -9.41 -35.85 -22.21
N LEU A 428 -10.74 -35.80 -22.30
CA LEU A 428 -11.61 -35.95 -21.15
C LEU A 428 -11.48 -37.38 -20.58
N PRO A 429 -11.56 -37.55 -19.24
CA PRO A 429 -11.77 -38.87 -18.66
C PRO A 429 -12.99 -39.57 -19.30
N PRO A 430 -12.98 -40.91 -19.48
CA PRO A 430 -14.02 -41.63 -20.23
C PRO A 430 -15.44 -41.33 -19.76
N TRP A 431 -15.62 -41.15 -18.45
CA TRP A 431 -16.92 -40.85 -17.82
C TRP A 431 -17.45 -39.42 -18.09
N LEU A 432 -16.57 -38.46 -18.41
CA LEU A 432 -16.93 -37.10 -18.83
C LEU A 432 -17.14 -37.01 -20.33
N ALA A 433 -16.35 -37.75 -21.11
CA ALA A 433 -16.48 -37.83 -22.57
C ALA A 433 -17.88 -38.31 -22.97
N GLU A 434 -18.37 -39.37 -22.32
CA GLU A 434 -19.69 -39.95 -22.56
C GLU A 434 -20.87 -39.01 -22.21
N ARG A 435 -20.66 -38.08 -21.26
CA ARG A 435 -21.62 -37.01 -20.91
C ARG A 435 -21.54 -35.82 -21.87
N ALA A 436 -20.36 -35.50 -22.37
CA ALA A 436 -20.15 -34.45 -23.36
C ALA A 436 -20.76 -34.82 -24.72
N GLU A 437 -20.59 -36.06 -25.18
CA GLU A 437 -21.19 -36.58 -26.41
C GLU A 437 -22.73 -36.59 -26.35
N ARG A 438 -23.30 -36.96 -25.20
CA ARG A 438 -24.75 -36.88 -24.96
C ARG A 438 -25.28 -35.44 -24.94
N ALA A 439 -24.46 -34.46 -24.57
CA ALA A 439 -24.80 -33.04 -24.60
C ALA A 439 -24.66 -32.41 -26.01
N GLU A 440 -23.76 -32.90 -26.85
CA GLU A 440 -23.61 -32.47 -28.25
C GLU A 440 -24.81 -32.87 -29.12
N ALA A 441 -25.47 -33.99 -28.80
CA ALA A 441 -26.68 -34.45 -29.50
C ALA A 441 -27.93 -33.58 -29.23
N GLY A 442 -27.90 -32.71 -28.21
CA GLY A 442 -28.99 -31.80 -27.86
C GLY A 442 -28.55 -30.34 -27.88
N GLN A 443 -28.65 -29.67 -29.05
CA GLN A 443 -28.49 -28.21 -29.28
C GLN A 443 -28.01 -27.39 -28.06
N ALA A 444 -26.74 -27.53 -27.70
CA ALA A 444 -26.18 -27.00 -26.47
C ALA A 444 -25.98 -25.46 -26.52
N ARG A 445 -26.99 -24.72 -26.03
CA ARG A 445 -26.97 -23.24 -25.86
C ARG A 445 -26.17 -22.73 -24.64
N TRP A 446 -25.42 -23.60 -23.94
CA TRP A 446 -24.99 -23.37 -22.56
C TRP A 446 -23.53 -22.88 -22.27
N PRO A 447 -22.51 -22.98 -23.16
CA PRO A 447 -21.12 -22.77 -22.73
C PRO A 447 -20.80 -21.31 -22.36
N VAL A 448 -21.44 -20.33 -23.00
CA VAL A 448 -21.27 -18.89 -22.69
C VAL A 448 -21.93 -18.52 -21.36
N LEU A 449 -23.08 -19.13 -21.04
CA LEU A 449 -23.78 -18.92 -19.76
C LEU A 449 -23.03 -19.58 -18.61
N VAL A 450 -22.37 -20.72 -18.83
CA VAL A 450 -21.52 -21.35 -17.83
C VAL A 450 -20.20 -20.63 -17.65
N ALA A 451 -19.58 -20.11 -18.71
CA ALA A 451 -18.43 -19.21 -18.54
C ALA A 451 -18.80 -17.97 -17.71
N ALA A 452 -19.96 -17.35 -17.98
CA ALA A 452 -20.46 -16.24 -17.18
C ALA A 452 -20.81 -16.64 -15.74
N ALA A 453 -21.42 -17.80 -15.51
CA ALA A 453 -21.72 -18.31 -14.18
C ALA A 453 -20.46 -18.72 -13.40
N VAL A 454 -19.42 -19.23 -14.08
CA VAL A 454 -18.11 -19.53 -13.49
C VAL A 454 -17.39 -18.25 -13.10
N VAL A 455 -17.49 -17.18 -13.91
CA VAL A 455 -16.98 -15.85 -13.53
C VAL A 455 -17.72 -15.33 -12.31
N VAL A 456 -19.07 -15.36 -12.29
CA VAL A 456 -19.86 -14.92 -11.13
C VAL A 456 -19.56 -15.76 -9.88
N ALA A 457 -19.42 -17.08 -10.03
CA ALA A 457 -19.07 -17.97 -8.92
C ALA A 457 -17.63 -17.78 -8.44
N ALA A 458 -16.68 -17.50 -9.34
CA ALA A 458 -15.30 -17.17 -8.99
C ALA A 458 -15.19 -15.79 -8.31
N VAL A 459 -16.00 -14.82 -8.74
CA VAL A 459 -16.14 -13.51 -8.08
C VAL A 459 -16.76 -13.70 -6.69
N ALA A 460 -17.82 -14.49 -6.56
CA ALA A 460 -18.42 -14.80 -5.27
C ALA A 460 -17.44 -15.54 -4.35
N ALA A 461 -16.67 -16.50 -4.87
CA ALA A 461 -15.63 -17.20 -4.13
C ALA A 461 -14.47 -16.28 -3.73
N ALA A 462 -14.05 -15.34 -4.58
CA ALA A 462 -13.07 -14.33 -4.24
C ALA A 462 -13.59 -13.41 -3.13
N VAL A 463 -14.85 -12.96 -3.24
CA VAL A 463 -15.54 -12.15 -2.21
C VAL A 463 -15.68 -12.90 -0.89
N VAL A 464 -15.94 -14.22 -0.91
CA VAL A 464 -16.00 -15.07 0.30
C VAL A 464 -14.59 -15.32 0.87
N ALA A 465 -13.58 -15.52 0.02
CA ALA A 465 -12.18 -15.66 0.45
C ALA A 465 -11.60 -14.36 1.02
N THR A 466 -12.12 -13.19 0.61
CA THR A 466 -11.82 -11.88 1.21
C THR A 466 -12.81 -11.48 2.29
N GLY A 467 -13.94 -12.18 2.41
CA GLY A 467 -15.10 -11.85 3.26
C GLY A 467 -15.00 -12.34 4.71
N GLY A 468 -13.83 -12.80 5.14
CA GLY A 468 -13.52 -13.01 6.56
C GLY A 468 -13.46 -11.70 7.38
N THR A 469 -13.58 -10.55 6.73
CA THR A 469 -13.61 -9.22 7.37
C THR A 469 -14.47 -8.27 6.54
N GLY A 470 -15.62 -7.84 7.08
CA GLY A 470 -16.44 -6.77 6.48
C GLY A 470 -17.85 -7.20 6.06
N GLY A 471 -18.69 -7.55 7.04
CA GLY A 471 -20.13 -7.70 6.83
C GLY A 471 -20.88 -6.46 7.31
N SER A 472 -21.13 -5.50 6.41
CA SER A 472 -22.19 -4.50 6.62
C SER A 472 -23.54 -5.22 6.59
N SER A 473 -24.25 -5.29 7.71
CA SER A 473 -25.66 -5.72 7.73
C SER A 473 -26.54 -4.58 8.23
N SER A 474 -27.22 -3.94 7.28
CA SER A 474 -28.43 -3.18 7.54
C SER A 474 -29.59 -4.17 7.66
N GLY A 475 -30.22 -4.24 8.84
CA GLY A 475 -31.44 -5.00 9.09
C GLY A 475 -32.24 -4.36 10.25
N PRO A 476 -33.58 -4.27 10.17
CA PRO A 476 -34.37 -3.36 10.99
C PRO A 476 -34.91 -4.01 12.28
N GLY A 477 -34.94 -3.24 13.36
CA GLY A 477 -36.03 -3.24 14.35
C GLY A 477 -35.91 -4.15 15.57
N SER A 478 -36.09 -3.52 16.73
CA SER A 478 -36.42 -4.05 18.07
C SER A 478 -35.28 -4.77 18.82
N SER A 479 -34.97 -4.50 20.09
CA SER A 479 -35.60 -3.67 21.13
C SER A 479 -34.53 -3.38 22.19
N GLN A 480 -34.38 -2.10 22.55
CA GLN A 480 -33.51 -1.62 23.62
C GLN A 480 -33.91 -2.22 24.99
N PRO A 481 -32.94 -2.50 25.86
CA PRO A 481 -32.95 -2.04 27.23
C PRO A 481 -32.15 -0.73 27.28
N SER A 482 -32.86 0.36 27.57
CA SER A 482 -32.29 1.66 27.89
C SER A 482 -31.69 1.64 29.30
N THR A 483 -30.40 1.97 29.42
CA THR A 483 -29.73 2.40 30.66
C THR A 483 -28.58 3.36 30.28
N PRO A 484 -28.23 4.33 31.14
CA PRO A 484 -28.45 5.74 30.87
C PRO A 484 -27.32 6.42 30.10
N ALA A 485 -27.68 7.48 29.38
CA ALA A 485 -26.76 8.48 28.86
C ALA A 485 -25.92 9.09 30.00
N ALA A 486 -24.73 9.57 29.65
CA ALA A 486 -23.97 10.50 30.47
C ALA A 486 -24.89 11.70 30.84
N SER A 487 -25.52 11.64 32.01
CA SER A 487 -26.15 12.77 32.66
C SER A 487 -25.37 13.04 33.93
N ASP A 488 -24.96 14.30 34.10
CA ASP A 488 -24.50 14.93 35.35
C ASP A 488 -22.99 15.25 35.48
N CYS A 489 -22.27 15.52 34.37
CA CYS A 489 -21.05 16.34 34.52
C CYS A 489 -21.34 17.80 34.22
N ASP A 490 -21.20 18.65 35.24
CA ASP A 490 -21.07 20.10 35.07
C ASP A 490 -19.58 20.44 34.90
N PRO A 491 -19.12 20.83 33.70
CA PRO A 491 -17.72 21.18 33.47
C PRO A 491 -17.24 22.35 34.33
N ALA A 492 -18.16 23.17 34.87
CA ALA A 492 -17.82 24.25 35.79
C ALA A 492 -17.50 23.75 37.22
N ALA A 493 -17.84 22.49 37.54
CA ALA A 493 -17.62 21.86 38.85
C ALA A 493 -16.56 20.74 38.82
N SER A 494 -16.07 20.35 37.64
CA SER A 494 -15.04 19.31 37.47
C SER A 494 -13.63 19.78 37.85
N SER A 495 -12.78 18.86 38.32
CA SER A 495 -11.35 19.14 38.51
C SER A 495 -10.63 19.24 37.17
N ASP A 496 -9.68 20.17 37.04
CA ASP A 496 -8.83 20.22 35.85
C ASP A 496 -7.92 18.98 35.79
N PRO A 497 -7.96 18.20 34.69
CA PRO A 497 -7.14 17.01 34.58
C PRO A 497 -5.68 17.37 34.31
N VAL A 498 -4.77 16.50 34.78
CA VAL A 498 -3.32 16.61 34.51
C VAL A 498 -3.06 16.41 33.02
N LEU A 499 -2.48 17.42 32.37
CA LEU A 499 -2.11 17.37 30.95
C LEU A 499 -0.64 16.94 30.79
N ASP A 500 -0.42 15.84 30.08
CA ASP A 500 0.90 15.37 29.66
C ASP A 500 1.13 15.68 28.16
N LEU A 501 2.28 16.27 27.81
CA LEU A 501 2.67 16.50 26.42
C LEU A 501 4.01 15.82 26.08
N GLY A 502 3.99 14.96 25.06
CA GLY A 502 5.16 14.19 24.61
C GLY A 502 6.31 15.03 24.03
N VAL A 503 7.43 15.12 24.76
CA VAL A 503 8.68 15.77 24.39
C VAL A 503 9.80 14.74 24.22
N GLN A 504 9.92 14.17 23.02
CA GLN A 504 10.98 13.21 22.71
C GLN A 504 12.30 13.91 22.38
N ALA A 505 13.31 13.78 23.23
CA ALA A 505 14.65 14.29 22.93
C ALA A 505 15.42 13.39 21.95
N ALA A 506 15.10 12.10 21.90
CA ALA A 506 15.67 11.09 21.02
C ALA A 506 14.59 10.14 20.53
N THR A 507 14.89 9.42 19.45
CA THR A 507 13.91 8.56 18.77
C THR A 507 14.09 7.07 19.07
N GLY A 508 14.97 6.72 20.02
CA GLY A 508 15.40 5.34 20.23
C GLY A 508 16.14 4.70 19.04
N ASP A 509 16.59 5.48 18.06
CA ASP A 509 17.46 5.02 16.98
C ASP A 509 18.85 5.62 17.13
N ARG A 510 19.90 4.79 17.07
CA ARG A 510 21.30 5.28 17.12
C ARG A 510 21.68 6.07 15.86
N ALA A 511 21.01 5.83 14.75
CA ALA A 511 21.24 6.55 13.50
C ALA A 511 20.58 7.94 13.50
N ALA A 512 19.62 8.18 14.40
CA ALA A 512 18.93 9.47 14.49
C ALA A 512 19.72 10.45 15.38
N PRO A 513 19.88 11.72 14.96
CA PRO A 513 20.56 12.71 15.77
C PRO A 513 19.74 13.07 17.01
N LEU A 514 20.43 13.15 18.15
CA LEU A 514 19.85 13.63 19.39
C LEU A 514 19.51 15.13 19.29
N LEU A 515 18.30 15.53 19.70
CA LEU A 515 17.89 16.94 19.62
C LEU A 515 18.80 17.83 20.48
N PRO A 516 19.31 18.95 19.94
CA PRO A 516 20.15 19.87 20.71
C PRO A 516 19.51 20.32 22.02
N VAL A 517 20.31 20.54 23.06
CA VAL A 517 19.83 21.01 24.38
C VAL A 517 18.89 22.21 24.25
N ARG A 518 19.27 23.21 23.43
CA ARG A 518 18.44 24.40 23.19
C ARG A 518 17.05 24.08 22.62
N THR A 519 16.95 23.07 21.77
CA THR A 519 15.70 22.64 21.13
C THR A 519 14.82 21.94 22.15
N VAL A 520 15.36 21.00 22.93
CA VAL A 520 14.62 20.32 24.00
C VAL A 520 14.13 21.33 25.04
N ARG A 521 14.96 22.32 25.42
CA ARG A 521 14.52 23.40 26.30
C ARG A 521 13.34 24.17 25.73
N ARG A 522 13.41 24.56 24.46
CA ARG A 522 12.33 25.27 23.77
C ARG A 522 11.05 24.45 23.67
N LEU A 523 11.15 23.15 23.42
CA LEU A 523 9.99 22.25 23.39
C LEU A 523 9.30 22.17 24.75
N VAL A 524 10.06 21.99 25.84
CA VAL A 524 9.48 21.99 27.20
C VAL A 524 8.90 23.36 27.56
N ASP A 525 9.53 24.46 27.13
CA ASP A 525 8.98 25.80 27.29
C ASP A 525 7.60 25.93 26.61
N LEU A 526 7.48 25.44 25.36
CA LEU A 526 6.22 25.43 24.59
C LEU A 526 5.17 24.48 25.18
N ALA A 527 5.59 23.38 25.81
CA ALA A 527 4.70 22.48 26.53
C ALA A 527 4.09 23.18 27.77
N ALA A 528 4.94 23.84 28.56
CA ALA A 528 4.51 24.62 29.73
C ALA A 528 3.59 25.79 29.34
N GLU A 529 3.84 26.42 28.19
CA GLU A 529 2.98 27.47 27.63
C GLU A 529 1.61 26.92 27.21
N ALA A 530 1.54 25.72 26.63
CA ALA A 530 0.28 25.02 26.34
C ALA A 530 -0.46 24.49 27.58
N GLY A 531 0.12 24.66 28.77
CA GLY A 531 -0.50 24.25 30.02
C GLY A 531 -0.25 22.80 30.44
N ALA A 532 0.81 22.17 29.92
CA ALA A 532 1.26 20.87 30.41
C ALA A 532 1.65 20.95 31.89
N ASP A 533 1.26 19.91 32.63
CA ASP A 533 1.68 19.64 34.00
C ASP A 533 2.81 18.59 34.00
N VAL A 534 2.75 17.66 33.03
CA VAL A 534 3.73 16.59 32.80
C VAL A 534 4.32 16.74 31.39
N VAL A 535 5.60 16.40 31.24
CA VAL A 535 6.18 16.10 29.92
C VAL A 535 6.64 14.65 29.86
N SER A 536 6.26 13.96 28.79
CA SER A 536 6.65 12.56 28.59
C SER A 536 7.81 12.41 27.60
N THR A 537 8.67 11.43 27.84
CA THR A 537 9.75 11.02 26.93
C THR A 537 9.94 9.51 27.02
N SER A 538 10.50 8.88 25.98
CA SER A 538 10.87 7.46 26.03
C SER A 538 12.37 7.27 26.26
N VAL A 539 12.72 6.11 26.80
CA VAL A 539 14.09 5.63 26.96
C VAL A 539 14.18 4.19 26.50
N SER A 540 15.07 3.93 25.54
CA SER A 540 15.29 2.61 24.97
C SER A 540 16.53 1.96 25.58
N TRP A 541 16.40 0.83 26.29
CA TRP A 541 17.57 0.14 26.87
C TRP A 541 18.58 -0.24 25.79
N ARG A 542 18.06 -0.66 24.62
CA ARG A 542 18.84 -0.99 23.41
C ARG A 542 19.78 0.14 23.01
N THR A 543 19.32 1.39 23.06
CA THR A 543 20.13 2.54 22.64
C THR A 543 21.03 3.07 23.73
N VAL A 544 20.51 3.15 24.96
CA VAL A 544 21.23 3.66 26.13
C VAL A 544 22.39 2.73 26.51
N GLN A 545 22.25 1.42 26.37
CA GLN A 545 23.30 0.46 26.72
C GLN A 545 23.59 -0.52 25.56
N PRO A 546 24.32 -0.08 24.53
CA PRO A 546 24.52 -0.84 23.30
C PRO A 546 25.19 -2.20 23.42
N ARG A 547 26.11 -2.29 24.37
CA ARG A 547 27.05 -3.38 24.53
C ARG A 547 27.00 -3.81 25.98
N ARG A 548 27.12 -5.12 26.20
CA ARG A 548 27.21 -5.69 27.53
C ARG A 548 28.37 -5.05 28.30
N GLY A 549 28.11 -4.63 29.53
CA GLY A 549 29.11 -4.00 30.41
C GLY A 549 29.41 -2.52 30.12
N ALA A 550 28.86 -1.92 29.05
CA ALA A 550 28.96 -0.48 28.85
C ALA A 550 28.15 0.26 29.93
N ARG A 551 28.61 1.45 30.34
CA ARG A 551 27.78 2.33 31.19
C ARG A 551 26.59 2.86 30.36
N PRO A 552 25.36 2.86 30.92
CA PRO A 552 24.22 3.53 30.31
C PRO A 552 24.51 5.00 29.96
N ASP A 553 24.19 5.42 28.73
CA ASP A 553 24.25 6.81 28.29
C ASP A 553 22.87 7.48 28.42
N TRP A 554 22.71 8.28 29.47
CA TRP A 554 21.46 8.98 29.78
C TRP A 554 21.36 10.38 29.15
N ALA A 555 22.30 10.78 28.28
CA ALA A 555 22.39 12.16 27.80
C ALA A 555 21.10 12.68 27.13
N ALA A 556 20.33 11.80 26.48
CA ALA A 556 19.05 12.16 25.88
C ALA A 556 17.99 12.47 26.95
N LEU A 557 17.82 11.53 27.87
CA LEU A 557 16.89 11.60 28.99
C LEU A 557 17.20 12.81 29.89
N ASP A 558 18.48 13.05 30.19
CA ASP A 558 18.92 14.17 31.02
C ASP A 558 18.56 15.54 30.43
N ARG A 559 18.48 15.67 29.10
CA ARG A 559 18.04 16.92 28.46
C ARG A 559 16.58 17.24 28.77
N VAL A 560 15.71 16.23 28.78
CA VAL A 560 14.29 16.39 29.10
C VAL A 560 14.12 16.65 30.59
N LEU A 561 14.72 15.80 31.44
CA LEU A 561 14.66 15.94 32.91
C LEU A 561 15.12 17.34 33.37
N ALA A 562 16.28 17.80 32.88
CA ALA A 562 16.80 19.12 33.23
C ALA A 562 15.98 20.27 32.61
N ALA A 563 15.23 20.04 31.54
CA ALA A 563 14.31 21.02 30.96
C ALA A 563 13.02 21.12 31.75
N ALA A 564 12.41 20.00 32.12
CA ALA A 564 11.21 19.91 32.92
C ALA A 564 11.43 20.52 34.32
N GLN A 565 12.52 20.19 34.99
CA GLN A 565 12.85 20.69 36.33
C GLN A 565 12.94 22.23 36.38
N ARG A 566 13.43 22.89 35.31
CA ARG A 566 13.48 24.37 35.26
C ARG A 566 12.10 25.02 35.18
N ARG A 567 11.10 24.28 34.66
CA ARG A 567 9.71 24.73 34.54
C ARG A 567 8.82 24.20 35.65
N GLY A 568 9.36 23.39 36.56
CA GLY A 568 8.59 22.73 37.62
C GLY A 568 7.58 21.73 37.07
N LEU A 569 7.83 21.15 35.89
CA LEU A 569 6.97 20.12 35.31
C LEU A 569 7.40 18.74 35.81
N ASP A 570 6.41 17.87 36.01
CA ASP A 570 6.62 16.45 36.23
C ASP A 570 7.09 15.76 34.95
N VAL A 571 7.73 14.59 35.09
CA VAL A 571 8.22 13.81 33.94
C VAL A 571 7.70 12.39 34.00
N ARG A 572 7.12 11.94 32.87
CA ARG A 572 6.85 10.52 32.60
C ARG A 572 7.95 9.96 31.69
N VAL A 573 8.56 8.86 32.11
CA VAL A 573 9.56 8.15 31.33
C VAL A 573 9.01 6.80 30.91
N GLN A 574 8.77 6.61 29.61
CA GLN A 574 8.36 5.32 29.06
C GLN A 574 9.57 4.48 28.70
N VAL A 575 9.64 3.26 29.22
CA VAL A 575 10.75 2.34 29.04
C VAL A 575 10.41 1.33 27.97
N VAL A 576 11.28 1.21 26.97
CA VAL A 576 11.05 0.34 25.82
C VAL A 576 12.34 -0.38 25.41
N ASP A 577 12.20 -1.41 24.58
CA ASP A 577 13.29 -2.09 23.88
C ASP A 577 14.32 -2.78 24.79
N THR A 578 14.98 -3.81 24.25
CA THR A 578 16.10 -4.49 24.91
C THR A 578 17.27 -4.63 23.92
N PRO A 579 18.53 -4.51 24.37
CA PRO A 579 19.68 -4.76 23.52
C PRO A 579 19.85 -6.25 23.24
N ASP A 580 20.38 -6.60 22.06
CA ASP A 580 20.54 -8.00 21.65
C ASP A 580 21.35 -8.86 22.66
N TRP A 581 22.33 -8.24 23.33
CA TRP A 581 23.16 -8.94 24.34
C TRP A 581 22.41 -9.29 25.63
N ALA A 582 21.25 -8.67 25.88
CA ALA A 582 20.41 -8.95 27.03
C ALA A 582 19.52 -10.18 26.81
N HIS A 583 19.50 -10.76 25.62
CA HIS A 583 18.76 -11.99 25.33
C HIS A 583 19.60 -13.25 25.47
N ASP A 584 18.92 -14.37 25.63
CA ASP A 584 19.58 -15.68 25.71
C ASP A 584 20.28 -16.05 24.40
N PRO A 585 21.40 -16.78 24.46
CA PRO A 585 22.18 -17.14 23.28
C PRO A 585 21.33 -17.88 22.23
N GLY A 586 21.43 -17.44 20.98
CA GLY A 586 20.68 -18.04 19.87
C GLY A 586 19.29 -17.44 19.67
N THR A 587 18.81 -16.58 20.56
CA THR A 587 17.52 -15.93 20.37
C THR A 587 17.64 -14.74 19.42
N PRO A 588 16.82 -14.64 18.36
CA PRO A 588 16.87 -13.53 17.43
C PRO A 588 16.72 -12.18 18.15
N GLY A 589 17.66 -11.26 17.91
CA GLY A 589 17.53 -9.86 18.33
C GLY A 589 16.50 -9.11 17.48
N GLY A 590 15.99 -7.99 17.97
CA GLY A 590 15.01 -7.18 17.24
C GLY A 590 14.48 -6.02 18.06
N ARG A 591 14.01 -4.96 17.40
CA ARG A 591 13.26 -3.91 18.09
C ARG A 591 12.00 -4.50 18.72
N TRP A 592 11.54 -3.88 19.81
CA TRP A 592 10.31 -4.21 20.52
C TRP A 592 10.26 -5.63 21.05
N ARG A 593 11.42 -6.19 21.39
CA ARG A 593 11.53 -7.52 21.95
C ARG A 593 11.58 -7.46 23.47
N ALA A 594 10.53 -7.94 24.13
CA ALA A 594 10.51 -8.04 25.58
C ALA A 594 11.49 -9.12 26.09
N PRO A 595 12.02 -8.99 27.34
CA PRO A 595 12.74 -10.07 28.00
C PRO A 595 11.75 -11.13 28.51
N LEU A 596 12.02 -12.41 28.23
CA LEU A 596 11.04 -13.49 28.47
C LEU A 596 11.53 -14.56 29.45
N SER A 597 12.82 -14.94 29.40
CA SER A 597 13.36 -15.94 30.33
C SER A 597 13.76 -15.32 31.67
N ASP A 598 13.90 -16.14 32.71
CA ASP A 598 14.33 -15.67 34.04
C ASP A 598 15.65 -14.91 33.97
N ALA A 599 16.61 -15.41 33.19
CA ALA A 599 17.90 -14.77 33.03
C ALA A 599 17.81 -13.44 32.25
N GLU A 600 16.88 -13.32 31.29
CA GLU A 600 16.59 -12.05 30.60
C GLU A 600 15.94 -11.05 31.54
N LEU A 601 14.97 -11.49 32.34
CA LEU A 601 14.25 -10.69 33.33
C LEU A 601 15.17 -10.21 34.47
N ASP A 602 16.12 -11.03 34.93
CA ASP A 602 17.14 -10.61 35.90
C ASP A 602 18.02 -9.48 35.36
N ARG A 603 18.39 -9.57 34.08
CA ARG A 603 19.17 -8.50 33.42
C ARG A 603 18.35 -7.24 33.27
N TRP A 604 17.06 -7.37 32.94
CA TRP A 604 16.10 -6.28 32.88
C TRP A 604 15.97 -5.59 34.23
N ALA A 605 15.67 -6.33 35.31
CA ALA A 605 15.56 -5.82 36.67
C ALA A 605 16.80 -5.02 37.08
N GLY A 606 18.00 -5.58 36.86
CA GLY A 606 19.25 -4.90 37.18
C GLY A 606 19.50 -3.63 36.36
N TRP A 607 18.91 -3.50 35.16
CA TRP A 607 18.96 -2.24 34.39
C TRP A 607 17.87 -1.25 34.83
N VAL A 608 16.65 -1.70 35.11
CA VAL A 608 15.57 -0.87 35.66
C VAL A 608 15.98 -0.26 36.99
N THR A 609 16.61 -1.01 37.90
CA THR A 609 17.16 -0.47 39.16
C THR A 609 18.09 0.73 38.91
N ARG A 610 19.03 0.61 37.96
CA ARG A 610 19.93 1.71 37.60
C ARG A 610 19.20 2.90 36.97
N LEU A 611 18.14 2.65 36.20
CA LEU A 611 17.31 3.71 35.65
C LEU A 611 16.57 4.45 36.77
N VAL A 612 15.94 3.74 37.70
CA VAL A 612 15.21 4.33 38.84
C VAL A 612 16.14 5.14 39.73
N GLU A 613 17.33 4.63 40.05
CA GLU A 613 18.36 5.37 40.78
C GLU A 613 18.76 6.67 40.05
N HIS A 614 18.86 6.64 38.71
CA HIS A 614 19.17 7.83 37.89
C HIS A 614 18.00 8.83 37.83
N LEU A 615 16.76 8.35 37.91
CA LEU A 615 15.54 9.15 37.91
C LEU A 615 15.19 9.76 39.27
N ALA A 616 15.84 9.33 40.35
CA ALA A 616 15.50 9.72 41.71
C ALA A 616 15.36 11.25 41.87
N GLY A 617 14.14 11.69 42.25
CA GLY A 617 13.80 13.10 42.45
C GLY A 617 13.69 13.95 41.17
N ARG A 618 13.70 13.34 39.98
CA ARG A 618 13.68 14.02 38.67
C ARG A 618 12.56 13.56 37.74
N ALA A 619 11.93 12.42 38.03
CA ALA A 619 10.75 11.93 37.33
C ALA A 619 9.68 11.46 38.32
N THR A 620 8.43 11.55 37.89
CA THR A 620 7.23 11.30 38.70
C THR A 620 6.55 10.02 38.25
N TYR A 621 6.65 9.68 36.96
CA TYR A 621 6.08 8.45 36.42
C TYR A 621 7.15 7.66 35.66
N LEU A 622 7.16 6.34 35.88
CA LEU A 622 7.87 5.38 35.05
C LEU A 622 6.83 4.47 34.42
N GLU A 623 6.75 4.47 33.10
CA GLU A 623 5.87 3.56 32.37
C GLU A 623 6.69 2.42 31.80
N VAL A 624 6.27 1.19 32.05
CA VAL A 624 6.99 0.02 31.54
C VAL A 624 6.24 -0.68 30.44
N TRP A 625 6.94 -0.67 29.32
CA TRP A 625 6.55 -1.06 27.98
C TRP A 625 5.46 -0.18 27.37
N THR A 626 5.33 -0.31 26.05
CA THR A 626 4.28 0.34 25.25
C THR A 626 3.51 -0.76 24.53
N GLU A 627 2.19 -0.71 24.58
CA GLU A 627 1.28 -1.55 23.79
C GLU A 627 1.64 -3.05 23.76
N PRO A 628 1.72 -3.71 24.93
CA PRO A 628 2.06 -5.15 25.02
C PRO A 628 1.01 -6.05 24.34
N ASN A 629 -0.19 -5.53 24.10
CA ASN A 629 -1.26 -6.17 23.35
C ASN A 629 -1.15 -5.99 21.82
N SER A 630 -0.08 -5.37 21.32
CA SER A 630 0.18 -5.16 19.89
C SER A 630 1.39 -5.97 19.40
N THR A 631 1.27 -6.60 18.23
CA THR A 631 2.40 -7.30 17.57
C THR A 631 3.49 -6.35 17.10
N GLU A 632 3.19 -5.05 16.92
CA GLU A 632 4.18 -4.03 16.53
C GLU A 632 5.16 -3.76 17.68
N PHE A 633 4.63 -3.68 18.91
CA PHE A 633 5.40 -3.30 20.10
C PHE A 633 5.73 -4.48 21.02
N TRP A 634 5.23 -5.68 20.70
CA TRP A 634 5.60 -6.94 21.33
C TRP A 634 5.94 -7.99 20.27
N SER A 635 7.21 -8.00 19.83
CA SER A 635 7.63 -8.68 18.59
C SER A 635 7.43 -10.21 18.58
N THR A 636 7.25 -10.84 19.74
CA THR A 636 6.99 -12.29 19.86
C THR A 636 5.51 -12.65 19.78
N GLY A 637 4.64 -11.65 19.61
CA GLY A 637 3.18 -11.79 19.68
C GLY A 637 2.65 -11.47 21.09
N PRO A 638 1.55 -10.71 21.20
CA PRO A 638 0.92 -10.35 22.47
C PRO A 638 0.73 -11.55 23.41
N ASP A 639 1.20 -11.41 24.65
CA ASP A 639 1.19 -12.48 25.65
C ASP A 639 0.97 -11.87 27.05
N PRO A 640 -0.26 -11.92 27.59
CA PRO A 640 -0.57 -11.39 28.92
C PRO A 640 0.28 -12.01 30.05
N ALA A 641 0.60 -13.31 29.97
CA ALA A 641 1.36 -14.00 31.00
C ALA A 641 2.83 -13.54 31.01
N ALA A 642 3.43 -13.42 29.83
CA ALA A 642 4.78 -12.86 29.70
C ALA A 642 4.85 -11.40 30.16
N PHE A 643 3.79 -10.62 29.89
CA PHE A 643 3.72 -9.25 30.34
C PHE A 643 3.51 -9.11 31.85
N ALA A 644 2.66 -9.94 32.46
CA ALA A 644 2.50 -10.02 33.92
C ALA A 644 3.86 -10.21 34.62
N ARG A 645 4.65 -11.19 34.17
CA ARG A 645 5.99 -11.46 34.71
C ARG A 645 6.95 -10.28 34.54
N LEU A 646 6.88 -9.57 33.41
CA LEU A 646 7.68 -8.37 33.18
C LEU A 646 7.30 -7.26 34.17
N LEU A 647 6.00 -7.06 34.40
CA LEU A 647 5.47 -6.07 35.35
C LEU A 647 5.89 -6.39 36.77
N GLU A 648 5.73 -7.62 37.25
CA GLU A 648 6.13 -8.05 38.59
C GLU A 648 7.63 -7.80 38.85
N VAL A 649 8.49 -8.27 37.94
CA VAL A 649 9.95 -8.08 38.04
C VAL A 649 10.32 -6.59 38.01
N THR A 650 9.60 -5.80 37.22
CA THR A 650 9.80 -4.35 37.15
C THR A 650 9.38 -3.69 38.46
N ALA A 651 8.22 -4.03 39.00
CA ALA A 651 7.67 -3.50 40.24
C ALA A 651 8.64 -3.74 41.40
N GLU A 652 9.13 -4.97 41.56
CA GLU A 652 10.12 -5.31 42.57
C GLU A 652 11.44 -4.54 42.40
N ALA A 653 11.88 -4.31 41.16
CA ALA A 653 13.08 -3.52 40.87
C ALA A 653 12.87 -2.03 41.20
N VAL A 654 11.68 -1.49 40.90
CA VAL A 654 11.28 -0.12 41.19
C VAL A 654 11.13 0.10 42.69
N ASP A 655 10.42 -0.77 43.41
CA ASP A 655 10.20 -0.66 44.86
C ASP A 655 11.49 -0.66 45.66
N ARG A 656 12.40 -1.58 45.33
CA ARG A 656 13.73 -1.64 45.96
C ARG A 656 14.57 -0.39 45.71
N ALA A 657 14.46 0.21 44.52
CA ALA A 657 15.29 1.32 44.10
C ALA A 657 14.72 2.68 44.48
N ARG A 658 13.39 2.85 44.48
CA ARG A 658 12.73 4.13 44.76
C ARG A 658 12.82 4.52 46.23
N GLY A 659 12.83 3.55 47.16
CA GLY A 659 13.07 3.80 48.59
C GLY A 659 12.15 4.85 49.22
N GLY A 660 10.92 4.99 48.72
CA GLY A 660 9.96 6.02 49.14
C GLY A 660 9.99 7.33 48.33
N ALA A 661 10.84 7.44 47.30
CA ALA A 661 10.74 8.51 46.30
C ALA A 661 9.38 8.42 45.58
N GLY A 662 8.76 9.57 45.31
CA GLY A 662 7.42 9.68 44.71
C GLY A 662 7.30 9.23 43.24
N LEU A 663 8.16 8.32 42.78
CA LEU A 663 8.08 7.73 41.44
C LEU A 663 6.97 6.68 41.41
N ARG A 664 5.99 6.89 40.55
CA ARG A 664 4.84 6.00 40.34
C ARG A 664 5.04 5.13 39.11
N LEU A 665 4.78 3.83 39.22
CA LEU A 665 4.87 2.86 38.14
C LEU A 665 3.55 2.76 37.36
N VAL A 666 3.62 2.84 36.03
CA VAL A 666 2.50 2.67 35.10
C VAL A 666 2.67 1.37 34.32
N SER A 667 1.61 0.57 34.20
CA SER A 667 1.60 -0.76 33.56
C SER A 667 1.89 -0.80 32.06
N GLY A 668 2.32 0.29 31.43
CA GLY A 668 2.37 0.42 29.97
C GLY A 668 0.98 0.64 29.36
N GLY A 669 0.90 1.53 28.37
CA GLY A 669 -0.35 1.82 27.67
C GLY A 669 -0.82 0.66 26.79
N LEU A 670 -2.02 0.14 27.02
CA LEU A 670 -2.69 -0.78 26.08
C LEU A 670 -3.05 -0.05 24.78
N ALA A 671 -2.86 -0.72 23.63
CA ALA A 671 -3.27 -0.22 22.32
C ALA A 671 -4.80 -0.19 22.21
N GLY A 672 -5.40 1.00 22.37
CA GLY A 672 -6.84 1.18 22.53
C GLY A 672 -7.39 0.56 23.80
N ASN A 673 -8.72 0.52 23.93
CA ASN A 673 -9.37 0.01 25.13
C ASN A 673 -9.62 -1.50 25.01
N ASP A 674 -8.54 -2.26 25.19
CA ASP A 674 -8.54 -3.73 25.10
C ASP A 674 -8.93 -4.36 26.45
N VAL A 675 -10.24 -4.38 26.71
CA VAL A 675 -10.82 -4.90 27.96
C VAL A 675 -10.49 -6.38 28.13
N GLY A 676 -10.58 -7.16 27.05
CA GLY A 676 -10.25 -8.58 27.06
C GLY A 676 -8.78 -8.84 27.41
N TYR A 677 -7.83 -8.06 26.86
CA TYR A 677 -6.42 -8.22 27.21
C TYR A 677 -6.15 -7.86 28.68
N LEU A 678 -6.76 -6.76 29.17
CA LEU A 678 -6.65 -6.38 30.57
C LEU A 678 -7.19 -7.48 31.48
N GLU A 679 -8.35 -8.06 31.16
CA GLU A 679 -8.93 -9.16 31.94
C GLU A 679 -7.96 -10.35 32.04
N ARG A 680 -7.37 -10.78 30.92
CA ARG A 680 -6.37 -11.84 30.91
C ARG A 680 -5.12 -11.49 31.70
N LEU A 681 -4.65 -10.24 31.62
CA LEU A 681 -3.51 -9.77 32.39
C LEU A 681 -3.79 -9.83 33.90
N LEU A 682 -4.99 -9.43 34.31
CA LEU A 682 -5.44 -9.49 35.71
C LEU A 682 -5.54 -10.93 36.22
N ASP A 683 -5.98 -11.86 35.36
CA ASP A 683 -5.99 -13.31 35.66
C ASP A 683 -4.58 -13.86 35.89
N GLU A 684 -3.62 -13.50 35.02
CA GLU A 684 -2.22 -13.94 35.12
C GLU A 684 -1.50 -13.34 36.35
N LEU A 685 -1.86 -12.12 36.74
CA LEU A 685 -1.40 -11.48 37.98
C LEU A 685 -2.03 -12.07 39.26
N GLY A 686 -2.97 -13.01 39.13
CA GLY A 686 -3.63 -13.66 40.26
C GLY A 686 -4.46 -12.68 41.12
N THR A 687 -5.02 -11.64 40.50
CA THR A 687 -5.81 -10.62 41.21
C THR A 687 -7.22 -11.13 41.52
N ASP A 688 -7.35 -11.88 42.62
CA ASP A 688 -8.62 -12.08 43.32
C ASP A 688 -8.96 -10.84 44.15
N ALA A 689 -10.25 -10.66 44.50
CA ALA A 689 -10.74 -9.49 45.23
C ALA A 689 -9.89 -9.17 46.49
N GLY A 690 -9.19 -8.03 46.46
CA GLY A 690 -8.35 -7.52 47.54
C GLY A 690 -6.83 -7.65 47.38
N ALA A 691 -6.33 -8.13 46.24
CA ALA A 691 -4.90 -8.09 45.90
C ALA A 691 -4.46 -6.72 45.35
N ASP A 692 -3.27 -6.24 45.73
CA ASP A 692 -2.68 -5.04 45.14
C ASP A 692 -2.08 -5.37 43.76
N LEU A 693 -2.28 -4.49 42.77
CA LEU A 693 -1.58 -4.60 41.49
C LEU A 693 -0.09 -4.26 41.65
N PRO A 694 0.83 -4.87 40.88
CA PRO A 694 2.25 -4.53 40.89
C PRO A 694 2.53 -3.20 40.16
N VAL A 695 1.59 -2.26 40.14
CA VAL A 695 1.68 -0.94 39.50
C VAL A 695 0.87 0.08 40.29
N ASP A 696 1.26 1.35 40.22
CA ASP A 696 0.54 2.45 40.86
C ASP A 696 -0.59 3.01 39.96
N LEU A 697 -0.50 2.80 38.64
CA LEU A 697 -1.50 3.18 37.63
C LEU A 697 -1.57 2.16 36.49
N VAL A 698 -2.75 2.04 35.87
CA VAL A 698 -2.94 1.24 34.63
C VAL A 698 -2.88 2.16 33.41
N GLY A 699 -2.01 1.85 32.45
CA GLY A 699 -1.86 2.64 31.23
C GLY A 699 -2.83 2.22 30.12
N VAL A 700 -3.34 3.18 29.35
CA VAL A 700 -4.12 2.92 28.12
C VAL A 700 -3.92 4.02 27.08
N HIS A 701 -3.93 3.68 25.80
CA HIS A 701 -3.90 4.61 24.66
C HIS A 701 -5.26 4.64 23.95
N PRO A 702 -6.26 5.41 24.44
CA PRO A 702 -7.64 5.35 23.96
C PRO A 702 -7.84 6.11 22.64
N TYR A 703 -7.04 5.79 21.61
CA TYR A 703 -7.25 6.36 20.28
C TYR A 703 -8.63 6.00 19.74
N SER A 704 -9.31 6.98 19.14
CA SER A 704 -10.65 6.80 18.59
C SER A 704 -10.77 7.47 17.22
N PRO A 705 -11.55 6.90 16.28
CA PRO A 705 -11.84 7.56 15.01
C PRO A 705 -12.96 8.61 15.12
N GLY A 706 -13.53 8.82 16.31
CA GLY A 706 -14.63 9.77 16.57
C GLY A 706 -14.27 10.87 17.56
N ALA A 707 -15.23 11.77 17.79
CA ALA A 707 -15.15 12.77 18.84
C ALA A 707 -15.04 12.09 20.22
N PRO A 708 -14.30 12.68 21.18
CA PRO A 708 -14.00 12.04 22.46
C PRO A 708 -15.22 11.90 23.38
N ASP A 709 -16.26 12.71 23.17
CA ASP A 709 -17.51 12.70 23.93
C ASP A 709 -18.60 11.79 23.33
N VAL A 710 -18.31 11.14 22.20
CA VAL A 710 -19.27 10.29 21.49
C VAL A 710 -19.07 8.82 21.84
N ARG A 711 -20.18 8.15 22.19
CA ARG A 711 -20.26 6.68 22.30
C ARG A 711 -20.95 6.10 21.08
N ALA A 712 -20.24 5.25 20.36
CA ALA A 712 -20.74 4.47 19.25
C ALA A 712 -20.81 2.98 19.68
N PRO A 713 -21.99 2.44 19.99
CA PRO A 713 -22.13 1.04 20.41
C PRO A 713 -21.60 0.04 19.39
N GLU A 714 -21.69 0.36 18.11
CA GLU A 714 -21.16 -0.45 17.00
C GLU A 714 -19.62 -0.54 16.97
N ARG A 715 -18.94 0.28 17.78
CA ARG A 715 -17.47 0.31 17.94
C ARG A 715 -16.98 -0.52 19.14
N VAL A 716 -17.88 -1.27 19.77
CA VAL A 716 -17.57 -2.25 20.79
C VAL A 716 -17.75 -3.64 20.18
N PHE A 717 -16.69 -4.46 20.16
CA PHE A 717 -16.74 -5.77 19.53
C PHE A 717 -15.76 -6.76 20.18
N GLU A 718 -16.01 -8.05 19.96
CA GLU A 718 -15.12 -9.12 20.38
C GLU A 718 -13.95 -9.28 19.42
N ARG A 719 -12.74 -9.31 19.98
CA ARG A 719 -11.47 -9.40 19.25
C ARG A 719 -10.66 -10.59 19.76
N GLU A 720 -10.48 -11.57 18.89
CA GLU A 720 -9.55 -12.68 19.16
C GLU A 720 -8.09 -12.19 19.23
N PRO A 721 -7.27 -12.71 20.15
CA PRO A 721 -7.58 -13.81 21.08
C PRO A 721 -8.10 -13.39 22.46
N PHE A 722 -8.27 -12.09 22.74
CA PHE A 722 -8.37 -11.58 24.10
C PHE A 722 -9.80 -11.27 24.57
N GLY A 723 -10.70 -10.88 23.67
CA GLY A 723 -12.11 -10.62 24.00
C GLY A 723 -12.54 -9.19 23.67
N THR A 724 -13.34 -8.57 24.53
CA THR A 724 -13.97 -7.27 24.27
C THR A 724 -12.94 -6.17 24.01
N TYR A 725 -13.15 -5.42 22.93
CA TYR A 725 -12.38 -4.24 22.53
C TYR A 725 -13.33 -3.06 22.28
N ASP A 726 -12.99 -1.88 22.80
CA ASP A 726 -13.80 -0.66 22.65
C ASP A 726 -13.00 0.45 21.94
N GLU A 727 -13.37 0.77 20.70
CA GLU A 727 -12.72 1.82 19.88
C GLU A 727 -13.21 3.24 20.20
N ASN A 728 -14.14 3.42 21.14
CA ASN A 728 -14.54 4.75 21.60
C ASN A 728 -13.46 5.34 22.50
N PHE A 729 -13.26 6.66 22.49
CA PHE A 729 -12.36 7.31 23.45
C PHE A 729 -12.80 6.95 24.89
N LEU A 730 -14.10 7.03 25.17
CA LEU A 730 -14.72 6.66 26.45
C LEU A 730 -14.67 5.16 26.77
N GLY A 731 -14.09 4.32 25.91
CA GLY A 731 -13.91 2.90 26.19
C GLY A 731 -13.04 2.63 27.43
N PHE A 732 -12.21 3.60 27.86
CA PHE A 732 -11.41 3.48 29.07
C PHE A 732 -12.28 3.31 30.33
N GLU A 733 -13.53 3.75 30.30
CA GLU A 733 -14.47 3.54 31.42
C GLU A 733 -14.69 2.05 31.67
N ARG A 734 -14.78 1.23 30.62
CA ARG A 734 -14.92 -0.23 30.75
C ARG A 734 -13.68 -0.87 31.36
N LEU A 735 -12.51 -0.32 31.10
CA LEU A 735 -11.27 -0.77 31.75
C LEU A 735 -11.32 -0.46 33.24
N HIS A 736 -11.79 0.73 33.61
CA HIS A 736 -11.97 1.09 35.01
C HIS A 736 -13.05 0.24 35.69
N ASP A 737 -14.20 0.04 35.04
CA ASP A 737 -15.27 -0.83 35.53
C ASP A 737 -14.74 -2.24 35.80
N LEU A 738 -13.94 -2.81 34.89
CA LEU A 738 -13.29 -4.10 35.10
C LEU A 738 -12.36 -4.11 36.32
N LEU A 739 -11.57 -3.06 36.54
CA LEU A 739 -10.73 -2.94 37.73
C LEU A 739 -11.59 -2.91 39.00
N VAL A 740 -12.65 -2.11 39.01
CA VAL A 740 -13.59 -2.01 40.15
C VAL A 740 -14.32 -3.33 40.40
N GLU A 741 -14.75 -4.03 39.35
CA GLU A 741 -15.37 -5.36 39.43
C GLU A 741 -14.43 -6.40 40.04
N ARG A 742 -13.12 -6.29 39.77
CA ARG A 742 -12.06 -7.09 40.41
C ARG A 742 -11.70 -6.61 41.82
N GLY A 743 -12.36 -5.57 42.32
CA GLY A 743 -12.12 -4.98 43.65
C GLY A 743 -10.85 -4.14 43.74
N LEU A 744 -10.35 -3.65 42.60
CA LEU A 744 -9.14 -2.83 42.48
C LEU A 744 -9.49 -1.35 42.39
N ASP A 745 -8.86 -0.52 43.21
CA ASP A 745 -8.98 0.94 43.17
C ASP A 745 -7.69 1.55 42.62
N VAL A 746 -7.41 1.28 41.34
CA VAL A 746 -6.18 1.73 40.66
C VAL A 746 -6.54 2.74 39.56
N PRO A 747 -6.00 3.97 39.61
CA PRO A 747 -6.26 4.98 38.59
C PRO A 747 -5.72 4.62 37.21
N LEU A 748 -6.36 5.16 36.17
CA LEU A 748 -5.91 5.08 34.79
C LEU A 748 -4.95 6.22 34.44
N TYR A 749 -3.93 5.94 33.64
CA TYR A 749 -3.12 6.94 32.94
C TYR A 749 -3.40 6.81 31.44
N LEU A 750 -4.06 7.81 30.85
CA LEU A 750 -4.33 7.82 29.40
C LEU A 750 -3.03 8.26 28.70
N GLY A 751 -2.20 7.28 28.36
CA GLY A 751 -0.80 7.44 28.01
C GLY A 751 -0.53 8.01 26.62
N GLU A 752 -1.51 7.90 25.71
CA GLU A 752 -1.46 8.52 24.39
C GLU A 752 -2.89 8.77 23.86
N PHE A 753 -3.10 9.98 23.34
CA PHE A 753 -4.33 10.40 22.68
C PHE A 753 -4.00 11.46 21.62
N GLY A 754 -4.79 11.50 20.55
CA GLY A 754 -4.71 12.55 19.56
C GLY A 754 -5.36 12.17 18.24
N TYR A 755 -5.27 13.08 17.28
CA TYR A 755 -5.78 12.87 15.93
C TYR A 755 -4.77 13.42 14.92
N PRO A 756 -4.54 12.72 13.79
CA PRO A 756 -3.74 13.29 12.72
C PRO A 756 -4.56 14.34 11.96
N THR A 757 -3.93 15.37 11.42
CA THR A 757 -4.62 16.38 10.58
C THR A 757 -4.97 15.89 9.17
N THR A 758 -4.37 14.78 8.77
CA THR A 758 -4.61 14.09 7.49
C THR A 758 -4.63 12.59 7.74
N ASP A 759 -5.19 11.81 6.82
CA ASP A 759 -5.22 10.35 6.96
C ASP A 759 -3.81 9.78 7.20
N TYR A 760 -3.67 8.93 8.21
CA TYR A 760 -2.38 8.35 8.58
C TYR A 760 -2.55 6.99 9.24
N ARG A 761 -1.89 5.94 8.72
CA ARG A 761 -1.90 4.57 9.27
C ARG A 761 -3.30 4.06 9.71
N GLY A 762 -4.32 4.27 8.88
CA GLY A 762 -5.70 3.83 9.19
C GLY A 762 -6.51 4.79 10.07
N PHE A 763 -5.89 5.83 10.64
CA PHE A 763 -6.58 6.93 11.30
C PHE A 763 -7.08 7.94 10.27
N THR A 764 -8.35 8.36 10.42
CA THR A 764 -8.95 9.41 9.60
C THR A 764 -8.42 10.78 10.02
N GLY A 765 -8.06 11.61 9.05
CA GLY A 765 -7.60 12.97 9.29
C GLY A 765 -8.69 13.88 9.86
N VAL A 766 -8.38 14.57 10.95
CA VAL A 766 -9.24 15.56 11.59
C VAL A 766 -8.65 16.95 11.35
N PRO A 767 -9.34 17.85 10.61
CA PRO A 767 -8.87 19.22 10.41
C PRO A 767 -8.49 19.89 11.72
N ASP A 768 -7.39 20.65 11.74
CA ASP A 768 -6.76 21.09 12.99
C ASP A 768 -7.68 21.94 13.89
N GLU A 769 -8.61 22.70 13.31
CA GLU A 769 -9.64 23.44 14.07
C GLU A 769 -10.63 22.49 14.79
N GLN A 770 -11.03 21.40 14.13
CA GLN A 770 -11.88 20.38 14.74
C GLN A 770 -11.09 19.56 15.77
N ARG A 771 -9.82 19.29 15.48
CA ARG A 771 -8.90 18.63 16.42
C ARG A 771 -8.69 19.46 17.69
N ALA A 772 -8.63 20.79 17.57
CA ALA A 772 -8.58 21.70 18.70
C ALA A 772 -9.81 21.56 19.61
N ALA A 773 -11.01 21.49 19.00
CA ALA A 773 -12.25 21.23 19.74
C ALA A 773 -12.23 19.86 20.44
N TYR A 774 -11.75 18.82 19.77
CA TYR A 774 -11.63 17.48 20.37
C TYR A 774 -10.61 17.45 21.52
N ALA A 775 -9.47 18.13 21.39
CA ALA A 775 -8.49 18.20 22.48
C ALA A 775 -9.07 18.83 23.76
N VAL A 776 -9.86 19.90 23.60
CA VAL A 776 -10.55 20.55 24.73
C VAL A 776 -11.66 19.66 25.28
N ALA A 777 -12.48 19.06 24.42
CA ALA A 777 -13.56 18.16 24.83
C ALA A 777 -13.05 16.93 25.58
N ALA A 778 -11.92 16.35 25.16
CA ALA A 778 -11.30 15.23 25.87
C ALA A 778 -10.85 15.63 27.28
N LEU A 779 -10.28 16.83 27.46
CA LEU A 779 -9.92 17.35 28.78
C LEU A 779 -11.16 17.62 29.64
N ASP A 780 -12.25 18.15 29.07
CA ASP A 780 -13.49 18.36 29.81
C ASP A 780 -14.10 17.04 30.28
N VAL A 781 -14.16 16.03 29.39
CA VAL A 781 -14.61 14.68 29.72
C VAL A 781 -13.77 14.06 30.83
N VAL A 782 -12.44 14.11 30.70
CA VAL A 782 -11.52 13.51 31.67
C VAL A 782 -11.56 14.25 33.01
N GLY A 783 -11.82 15.56 33.03
CA GLY A 783 -11.99 16.33 34.26
C GLY A 783 -13.16 15.84 35.13
N CYS A 784 -14.14 15.17 34.53
CA CYS A 784 -15.26 14.54 35.22
C CYS A 784 -14.93 13.17 35.84
N MET A 785 -13.75 12.61 35.54
CA MET A 785 -13.38 11.23 35.85
C MET A 785 -12.24 11.20 36.87
N PRO A 786 -12.50 11.21 38.19
CA PRO A 786 -11.46 11.33 39.21
C PRO A 786 -10.49 10.15 39.25
N TYR A 787 -10.85 9.01 38.66
CA TYR A 787 -9.99 7.84 38.50
C TYR A 787 -9.01 7.96 37.32
N VAL A 788 -9.06 9.03 36.52
CA VAL A 788 -8.06 9.29 35.48
C VAL A 788 -7.00 10.25 36.02
N ALA A 789 -5.78 9.74 36.19
CA ALA A 789 -4.70 10.49 36.81
C ALA A 789 -4.04 11.50 35.86
N ALA A 790 -4.01 11.23 34.56
CA ALA A 790 -3.47 12.11 33.52
C ALA A 790 -3.99 11.75 32.13
N LEU A 791 -4.02 12.75 31.24
CA LEU A 791 -4.26 12.60 29.81
C LEU A 791 -3.05 13.10 29.02
N SER A 792 -2.49 12.23 28.20
CA SER A 792 -1.30 12.52 27.40
C SER A 792 -1.62 12.73 25.93
N TRP A 793 -1.22 13.88 25.38
CA TRP A 793 -1.26 14.09 23.94
C TRP A 793 -0.03 13.47 23.28
N TYR A 794 -0.26 12.65 22.25
CA TYR A 794 0.73 11.76 21.64
C TYR A 794 2.11 12.40 21.39
N TYR A 795 2.18 13.47 20.59
CA TYR A 795 3.42 14.22 20.40
C TYR A 795 3.23 15.73 20.32
N LEU A 796 4.13 16.44 20.99
CA LEU A 796 4.23 17.90 20.86
C LEU A 796 4.83 18.31 19.52
N HIS A 797 5.83 17.56 19.00
CA HIS A 797 6.61 17.95 17.81
C HIS A 797 7.00 16.75 16.94
N PRO A 798 7.33 16.97 15.65
CA PRO A 798 7.60 15.89 14.71
C PRO A 798 8.88 15.14 15.04
N THR A 799 8.87 13.84 14.79
CA THR A 799 10.06 12.97 14.85
C THR A 799 10.18 12.20 13.53
N PRO A 800 11.33 11.56 13.22
CA PRO A 800 11.49 10.74 12.02
C PRO A 800 10.44 9.62 11.85
N TRP A 801 9.76 9.21 12.92
CA TRP A 801 8.74 8.16 12.90
C TRP A 801 7.32 8.70 13.01
N ASN A 802 7.17 9.95 13.48
CA ASN A 802 5.88 10.57 13.78
C ASN A 802 5.79 11.92 13.06
N PRO A 803 5.05 11.99 11.95
CA PRO A 803 5.01 13.18 11.10
C PRO A 803 4.29 14.35 11.79
N ALA A 804 4.46 15.54 11.19
CA ALA A 804 3.82 16.77 11.67
C ALA A 804 2.29 16.72 11.71
N THR A 805 1.68 15.74 11.05
CA THR A 805 0.22 15.58 11.05
C THR A 805 -0.33 15.25 12.43
N TRP A 806 0.43 14.57 13.29
CA TRP A 806 0.02 14.22 14.67
C TRP A 806 0.34 15.27 15.73
N THR A 807 1.18 16.24 15.37
CA THR A 807 1.87 17.05 16.37
C THR A 807 1.18 18.39 16.58
N LEU A 808 1.41 18.95 17.76
CA LEU A 808 0.92 20.27 18.13
C LEU A 808 1.78 21.40 17.55
N LEU A 809 3.02 21.09 17.19
CA LEU A 809 3.98 22.00 16.56
C LEU A 809 4.46 21.41 15.23
N ASP A 810 4.84 22.25 14.27
CA ASP A 810 5.54 21.80 13.06
C ASP A 810 7.06 21.63 13.29
N GLU A 811 7.80 21.25 12.24
CA GLU A 811 9.26 21.08 12.29
C GLU A 811 10.02 22.36 12.64
N GLN A 812 9.43 23.52 12.40
CA GLN A 812 9.96 24.84 12.74
C GLN A 812 9.48 25.34 14.11
N LEU A 813 8.83 24.46 14.89
CA LEU A 813 8.25 24.75 16.22
C LEU A 813 7.12 25.79 16.17
N LYS A 814 6.45 25.93 15.02
CA LYS A 814 5.27 26.80 14.89
C LYS A 814 4.05 26.10 15.50
N PRO A 815 3.29 26.77 16.36
CA PRO A 815 2.07 26.21 16.93
C PRO A 815 0.94 25.97 15.93
N SER A 816 0.21 24.88 16.17
CA SER A 816 -1.09 24.54 15.56
C SER A 816 -2.27 25.25 16.24
N ALA A 817 -3.47 25.17 15.65
CA ALA A 817 -4.71 25.61 16.28
C ALA A 817 -5.01 24.79 17.54
N THR A 818 -4.70 23.49 17.51
CA THR A 818 -4.83 22.61 18.69
C THR A 818 -3.94 23.06 19.85
N TRP A 819 -2.67 23.41 19.57
CA TRP A 819 -1.78 23.99 20.59
C TRP A 819 -2.32 25.31 21.16
N ALA A 820 -2.84 26.18 20.29
CA ALA A 820 -3.40 27.46 20.70
C ALA A 820 -4.62 27.28 21.63
N ALA A 821 -5.50 26.34 21.32
CA ALA A 821 -6.65 26.02 22.17
C ALA A 821 -6.24 25.50 23.56
N LEU A 822 -5.22 24.62 23.63
CA LEU A 822 -4.68 24.15 24.91
C LEU A 822 -4.08 25.30 25.74
N ARG A 823 -3.29 26.17 25.11
CA ARG A 823 -2.74 27.38 25.75
C ARG A 823 -3.85 28.29 26.26
N ASP A 824 -4.86 28.55 25.44
CA ASP A 824 -5.93 29.49 25.79
C ASP A 824 -6.78 28.96 26.94
N ARG A 825 -7.06 27.64 26.96
CA ARG A 825 -7.65 26.96 28.13
C ARG A 825 -6.79 27.16 29.38
N ALA A 826 -5.47 26.94 29.27
CA ALA A 826 -4.55 27.12 30.38
C ALA A 826 -4.45 28.57 30.88
N GLY A 827 -4.57 29.55 29.98
CA GLY A 827 -4.66 30.98 30.32
C GLY A 827 -5.92 31.28 31.14
N GLY A 828 -7.08 30.76 30.71
CA GLY A 828 -8.34 30.87 31.45
C GLY A 828 -8.27 30.32 32.88
N ARG A 829 -7.60 29.16 33.08
CA ARG A 829 -7.35 28.59 34.42
C ARG A 829 -6.61 29.56 35.35
N ARG A 830 -5.53 30.19 34.85
CA ARG A 830 -4.69 31.10 35.64
C ARG A 830 -5.41 32.39 36.01
N GLU A 831 -6.23 32.93 35.13
CA GLU A 831 -7.04 34.12 35.41
C GLU A 831 -8.18 33.82 36.39
N GLY A 832 -8.77 32.62 36.35
CA GLY A 832 -9.78 32.16 37.29
C GLY A 832 -9.22 31.93 38.70
N ALA A 833 -8.04 31.31 38.84
CA ALA A 833 -7.39 31.06 40.12
C ALA A 833 -6.78 32.31 40.79
N ALA A 834 -6.59 33.39 40.03
CA ALA A 834 -6.07 34.67 40.54
C ALA A 834 -7.18 35.64 41.00
N ARG A 835 -8.45 35.30 40.77
CA ARG A 835 -9.64 36.00 41.30
C ARG A 835 -10.14 35.30 42.55
#